data_AF-A0A1Q6YFQ2-F1
#
_entry.id   AF-A0A1Q6YFQ2-F1
#
_cell.length_a   1.000
_cell.length_b   1.000
_cell.length_c   1.000
_cell.angle_alpha   90.00
_cell.angle_beta   90.00
_cell.angle_gamma   90.00
#
_symmetry.space_group_name_H-M   'P 1'
#
loop_
_entity.id
_entity.type
_entity.pdbx_description
1 polymer ?
#
loop_
_entity_poly.entity_id
_entity_poly.type
_entity_poly.pdbx_seq_one_letter_code
_entity_poly.pdbx_strand_id
1 'polypeptide(L)'
;MSLTHPPSEEPFASQKQDDRSEGANEDDFDLIMPGPMEERPGSTPGNVRIRVTLPRNRPFHHIKEGMLEATEAADMPEGSLARTLYWLKRALIGIPIASIQAEGERLTKFKALAILSSDAISSVAFATEAILINLVAAGSLYLGLTLPISLVILGLLVIVTLSYRQTIPAYPNGGGSYIVARENLGILPGLVAASALMIDYVLNVSVCVAAGVHNVVSLLPALQPYVIPLDLALVVVMTILNLRGIRESGSIFALPTYFFIVSASLLIVVGLVKAYVFLHQPLIGQFTPTVQAIEPLSIFVILRSFATGCSAMTGVEAISNGIPIFRKPEPRNAAITLTWMAVILGSLFLGITLLAMTYAVEAQPSGDPTVIAKIALHVFSGPLIFLFPLFQLSVLGILTLSAETSYAGFPRLAYLLARDGYLPKQFSLRGDRLAFSVGIITLAVLASILLIIFRGSTNALINLFAVGVFVAFTLSQAGMVVHWWHLRTTERHWLRSLLINGVGAIATGVVALVVASTKFLEGAWIVVVLIPIIVLLFTGISHHYEHVERERITAIPLHPKDIHHRLIVPIAELNLAAKQAVAYARSIAPQVTAVHVAVEREKAEALRAAWDEWQRSLSAEELSSLDIIDPGQRLPLLPLLDYIDAAHKQHPEETLTVVLPEVVESSFRRLFYSPKILGLKATLLFRPNIVVANVPLQQRASTGTIPTRPKEIHHRFVVPIAGLDRAAIASLAYARSISAHVTAVHAVVDEEQVEQVQASWEQWRQK
;
A
#
# COMPACT_ATOMS: atom_id res chain seq x y z
N MET A 1 74.35 35.50 27.11
CA MET A 1 74.49 35.29 25.65
C MET A 1 73.84 33.95 25.34
N SER A 2 72.58 33.99 24.89
CA SER A 2 72.15 33.58 23.52
C SER A 2 72.24 32.06 23.31
N LEU A 3 71.11 31.34 23.40
CA LEU A 3 70.23 30.98 22.25
C LEU A 3 70.99 30.10 21.24
N THR A 4 70.60 28.86 20.98
CA THR A 4 69.46 28.53 20.11
C THR A 4 69.21 27.01 20.05
N HIS A 5 67.94 26.59 20.06
CA HIS A 5 67.31 25.75 19.02
C HIS A 5 65.80 25.54 19.32
N PRO A 6 64.90 25.79 18.35
CA PRO A 6 63.49 25.35 18.34
C PRO A 6 63.24 24.31 17.19
N PRO A 7 61.99 23.92 16.83
CA PRO A 7 60.80 23.53 17.61
C PRO A 7 60.10 22.23 17.07
N SER A 8 59.08 21.71 17.76
CA SER A 8 57.74 21.41 17.19
C SER A 8 56.77 20.82 18.24
N GLU A 9 55.52 21.28 18.18
CA GLU A 9 54.39 21.02 19.08
C GLU A 9 53.53 19.83 18.62
N GLU A 10 52.93 19.10 19.57
CA GLU A 10 51.66 18.37 19.41
C GLU A 10 50.77 18.60 20.66
N PRO A 11 49.43 18.75 20.52
CA PRO A 11 48.58 19.24 21.60
C PRO A 11 47.72 18.18 22.31
N PHE A 12 47.65 18.33 23.63
CA PHE A 12 46.54 18.11 24.59
C PHE A 12 45.33 17.24 24.19
N ALA A 13 45.20 16.11 24.89
CA ALA A 13 43.95 15.39 25.09
C ALA A 13 43.12 16.07 26.20
N SER A 14 41.92 16.56 25.86
CA SER A 14 40.95 17.08 26.82
C SER A 14 39.94 15.99 27.23
N GLN A 15 39.83 15.78 28.54
CA GLN A 15 38.76 15.05 29.19
C GLN A 15 37.42 15.70 28.83
N LYS A 16 36.52 14.95 28.19
CA LYS A 16 35.10 15.31 28.12
C LYS A 16 34.37 14.55 29.21
N GLN A 17 34.07 15.30 30.26
CA GLN A 17 33.20 14.96 31.38
C GLN A 17 31.82 14.62 30.84
N ASP A 18 31.34 13.42 31.16
CA ASP A 18 30.05 12.88 30.74
C ASP A 18 28.97 13.51 31.64
N ASP A 19 28.55 14.72 31.27
CA ASP A 19 27.51 15.49 31.96
C ASP A 19 26.13 15.04 31.42
N ARG A 20 25.73 13.81 31.78
CA ARG A 20 24.39 13.24 31.54
C ARG A 20 24.03 12.26 32.66
N SER A 21 23.99 12.72 33.90
CA SER A 21 23.41 11.94 35.00
C SER A 21 22.78 12.81 36.08
N GLU A 22 21.95 13.77 35.70
CA GLU A 22 20.99 14.38 36.62
C GLU A 22 19.67 14.58 35.87
N GLY A 23 18.67 13.74 36.18
CA GLY A 23 17.31 13.83 35.60
C GLY A 23 16.71 12.55 35.02
N ALA A 24 17.19 11.35 35.40
CA ALA A 24 16.47 10.12 35.08
C ALA A 24 15.28 9.95 36.04
N ASN A 25 14.07 10.21 35.58
CA ASN A 25 12.87 9.68 36.24
C ASN A 25 13.00 8.15 36.25
N GLU A 26 12.93 7.52 37.43
CA GLU A 26 12.91 6.06 37.60
C GLU A 26 11.69 5.38 36.92
N ASP A 27 10.75 6.17 36.37
CA ASP A 27 9.57 5.71 35.66
C ASP A 27 9.76 5.56 34.13
N ASP A 28 10.93 5.93 33.59
CA ASP A 28 11.17 5.80 32.15
C ASP A 28 11.56 4.35 31.82
N PHE A 29 10.81 3.75 30.90
CA PHE A 29 10.86 2.34 30.57
C PHE A 29 12.22 1.98 29.94
N ASP A 30 13.20 1.62 30.78
CA ASP A 30 14.34 0.85 30.33
C ASP A 30 13.81 -0.54 29.95
N LEU A 31 13.36 -0.71 28.70
CA LEU A 31 13.13 -1.99 28.01
C LEU A 31 14.45 -2.74 27.79
N ILE A 32 15.38 -2.60 28.73
CA ILE A 32 16.55 -3.42 28.91
C ILE A 32 16.01 -4.74 29.44
N MET A 33 15.64 -5.66 28.55
CA MET A 33 15.48 -7.06 28.91
C MET A 33 16.84 -7.54 29.44
N PRO A 34 17.04 -7.75 30.75
CA PRO A 34 18.24 -8.44 31.19
C PRO A 34 18.17 -9.84 30.57
N GLY A 35 19.23 -10.27 29.87
CA GLY A 35 19.35 -11.68 29.51
C GLY A 35 19.42 -12.55 30.77
N PRO A 36 19.45 -13.89 30.61
CA PRO A 36 19.39 -14.81 31.74
C PRO A 36 20.40 -14.42 32.82
N MET A 37 19.90 -14.24 34.04
CA MET A 37 20.72 -13.93 35.20
C MET A 37 21.48 -15.19 35.60
N GLU A 38 22.79 -15.23 35.33
CA GLU A 38 23.65 -16.32 35.82
C GLU A 38 24.12 -15.97 37.24
N GLU A 39 23.72 -16.78 38.22
CA GLU A 39 24.33 -16.77 39.54
C GLU A 39 25.69 -17.44 39.48
N ARG A 40 26.76 -16.70 39.80
CA ARG A 40 28.12 -17.24 39.92
C ARG A 40 28.58 -17.17 41.37
N PRO A 41 29.15 -18.26 41.93
CA PRO A 41 29.77 -18.21 43.24
C PRO A 41 30.98 -17.25 43.20
N GLY A 42 31.02 -16.33 44.15
CA GLY A 42 32.11 -15.37 44.36
C GLY A 42 33.33 -16.02 45.01
N SER A 43 34.39 -15.22 45.16
CA SER A 43 35.70 -15.67 45.66
C SER A 43 35.77 -15.91 47.17
N THR A 44 34.70 -15.65 47.93
CA THR A 44 34.60 -15.89 49.36
C THR A 44 33.35 -16.72 49.68
N PRO A 45 33.36 -17.58 50.70
CA PRO A 45 32.17 -18.32 51.11
C PRO A 45 31.03 -17.34 51.43
N GLY A 46 29.89 -17.47 50.74
CA GLY A 46 28.70 -16.63 50.93
C GLY A 46 28.50 -15.48 49.94
N ASN A 47 29.44 -15.17 49.05
CA ASN A 47 29.23 -14.16 48.00
C ASN A 47 28.64 -14.81 46.74
N VAL A 48 27.45 -14.38 46.30
CA VAL A 48 26.89 -14.71 44.98
C VAL A 48 27.00 -13.46 44.10
N ARG A 49 27.60 -13.60 42.91
CA ARG A 49 27.62 -12.54 41.90
C ARG A 49 26.58 -12.85 40.84
N ILE A 50 25.66 -11.92 40.62
CA ILE A 50 24.67 -12.02 39.54
C ILE A 50 25.31 -11.41 38.28
N ARG A 51 25.57 -12.24 37.27
CA ARG A 51 25.98 -11.75 35.94
C ARG A 51 24.73 -11.56 35.10
N VAL A 52 24.37 -10.30 34.88
CA VAL A 52 23.34 -9.92 33.91
C VAL A 52 23.99 -9.87 32.52
N THR A 53 23.73 -10.85 31.67
CA THR A 53 24.14 -10.77 30.26
C THR A 53 23.16 -9.88 29.51
N LEU A 54 23.61 -8.68 29.12
CA LEU A 54 22.82 -7.83 28.22
C LEU A 54 22.76 -8.49 26.83
N PRO A 55 21.57 -8.58 26.19
CA PRO A 55 21.45 -9.16 24.86
C PRO A 55 22.30 -8.39 23.86
N ARG A 56 23.06 -9.13 23.04
CA ARG A 56 24.04 -8.57 22.09
C ARG A 56 23.37 -7.71 21.01
N ASN A 57 22.12 -8.03 20.66
CA ASN A 57 21.26 -7.22 19.81
C ASN A 57 20.05 -6.77 20.62
N ARG A 58 19.94 -5.47 20.90
CA ARG A 58 18.80 -4.89 21.63
C ARG A 58 17.60 -4.80 20.69
N PRO A 59 16.39 -5.24 21.08
CA PRO A 59 15.21 -5.16 20.23
C PRO A 59 14.73 -3.72 20.01
N PHE A 60 15.11 -2.78 20.87
CA PHE A 60 14.73 -1.38 20.73
C PHE A 60 15.91 -0.42 20.92
N HIS A 61 15.92 0.67 20.15
CA HIS A 61 16.79 1.83 20.33
C HIS A 61 15.97 3.06 20.72
N HIS A 62 16.51 3.91 21.58
CA HIS A 62 15.83 5.13 22.00
C HIS A 62 16.16 6.27 21.04
N ILE A 63 15.16 6.93 20.44
CA ILE A 63 15.37 8.06 19.52
C ILE A 63 15.20 9.39 20.27
N LYS A 64 14.07 9.56 20.97
CA LYS A 64 13.67 10.77 21.73
C LYS A 64 12.86 10.34 22.96
N GLU A 65 12.66 11.23 23.93
CA GLU A 65 11.82 10.96 25.13
C GLU A 65 10.45 10.39 24.72
N GLY A 66 10.11 9.20 25.23
CA GLY A 66 8.88 8.47 24.88
C GLY A 66 8.85 7.83 23.48
N MET A 67 9.97 7.78 22.74
CA MET A 67 10.03 7.23 21.38
C MET A 67 11.13 6.15 21.23
N LEU A 68 10.69 4.95 20.87
CA LEU A 68 11.53 3.77 20.68
C LEU A 68 11.47 3.28 19.22
N GLU A 69 12.63 2.95 18.67
CA GLU A 69 12.79 2.33 17.35
C GLU A 69 12.97 0.82 17.50
N ALA A 70 12.16 0.02 16.81
CA ALA A 70 12.34 -1.42 16.75
C ALA A 70 13.56 -1.77 15.87
N THR A 71 14.43 -2.65 16.36
CA THR A 71 15.57 -3.17 15.58
C THR A 71 15.20 -4.46 14.86
N GLU A 72 16.04 -4.92 13.94
CA GLU A 72 15.86 -6.23 13.27
C GLU A 72 15.73 -7.40 14.25
N ALA A 73 16.23 -7.27 15.49
CA ALA A 73 16.08 -8.30 16.51
C ALA A 73 14.66 -8.40 17.08
N ALA A 74 13.86 -7.32 17.02
CA ALA A 74 12.46 -7.34 17.43
C ALA A 74 11.56 -8.07 16.42
N ASP A 75 11.95 -8.08 15.14
CA ASP A 75 11.17 -8.70 14.06
C ASP A 75 11.29 -10.23 14.00
N MET A 76 12.22 -10.84 14.75
CA MET A 76 12.44 -12.29 14.69
C MET A 76 11.40 -13.05 15.52
N PRO A 77 10.52 -13.84 14.90
CA PRO A 77 9.56 -14.63 15.66
C PRO A 77 10.25 -15.78 16.42
N GLU A 78 9.73 -16.11 17.61
CA GLU A 78 10.30 -17.16 18.46
C GLU A 78 9.96 -18.59 17.98
N GLY A 79 8.82 -18.77 17.29
CA GLY A 79 8.33 -20.08 16.82
C GLY A 79 9.00 -20.60 15.54
N SER A 80 9.22 -21.91 15.45
CA SER A 80 9.89 -22.57 14.31
C SER A 80 9.19 -22.34 12.96
N LEU A 81 7.86 -22.48 12.91
CA LEU A 81 7.05 -22.22 11.69
C LEU A 81 7.05 -20.74 11.30
N ALA A 82 6.98 -19.86 12.29
CA ALA A 82 7.03 -18.43 12.07
C ALA A 82 8.42 -18.00 11.55
N ARG A 83 9.51 -18.63 12.01
CA ARG A 83 10.86 -18.43 11.46
C ARG A 83 10.98 -18.90 10.02
N THR A 84 10.39 -20.04 9.64
CA THR A 84 10.42 -20.48 8.23
C THR A 84 9.67 -19.53 7.31
N LEU A 85 8.48 -19.05 7.74
CA LEU A 85 7.73 -18.04 6.98
C LEU A 85 8.47 -16.70 6.90
N TYR A 86 9.12 -16.29 7.99
CA TYR A 86 9.96 -15.11 8.05
C TYR A 86 11.13 -15.18 7.06
N TRP A 87 11.85 -16.31 7.01
CA TRP A 87 12.94 -16.50 6.05
C TRP A 87 12.45 -16.60 4.60
N LEU A 88 11.30 -17.24 4.36
CA LEU A 88 10.68 -17.26 3.02
C LEU A 88 10.29 -15.86 2.56
N LYS A 89 9.66 -15.08 3.44
CA LYS A 89 9.34 -13.66 3.22
C LYS A 89 10.61 -12.86 2.91
N ARG A 90 11.70 -13.04 3.67
CA ARG A 90 12.98 -12.37 3.42
C ARG A 90 13.67 -12.83 2.12
N ALA A 91 13.53 -14.09 1.72
CA ALA A 91 14.06 -14.56 0.44
C ALA A 91 13.31 -13.96 -0.77
N LEU A 92 11.99 -13.76 -0.62
CA LEU A 92 11.15 -13.18 -1.67
C LEU A 92 11.21 -11.65 -1.71
N ILE A 93 11.16 -10.98 -0.56
CA ILE A 93 11.03 -9.51 -0.43
C ILE A 93 12.40 -8.85 -0.15
N GLY A 94 13.27 -9.51 0.60
CA GLY A 94 14.56 -8.97 1.03
C GLY A 94 14.54 -8.46 2.49
N ILE A 95 15.65 -7.87 2.92
CA ILE A 95 15.84 -7.35 4.29
C ILE A 95 15.07 -6.02 4.42
N PRO A 96 14.35 -5.78 5.54
CA PRO A 96 13.65 -4.52 5.79
C PRO A 96 14.61 -3.33 5.79
N ILE A 97 14.12 -2.16 5.34
CA ILE A 97 14.90 -0.91 5.31
C ILE A 97 14.30 0.03 6.36
N ALA A 98 15.14 0.63 7.20
CA ALA A 98 14.71 1.61 8.20
C ALA A 98 14.12 2.86 7.51
N SER A 99 12.94 3.31 7.96
CA SER A 99 12.16 4.42 7.39
C SER A 99 12.95 5.73 7.28
N ILE A 100 13.93 5.97 8.15
CA ILE A 100 14.74 7.19 8.20
C ILE A 100 15.83 7.22 7.10
N GLN A 101 16.26 6.06 6.59
CA GLN A 101 17.26 5.99 5.50
C GLN A 101 16.65 6.16 4.09
N ALA A 102 15.34 6.38 4.00
CA ALA A 102 14.58 6.30 2.76
C ALA A 102 14.32 7.65 2.05
N GLU A 103 15.04 8.72 2.42
CA GLU A 103 15.17 9.88 1.53
C GLU A 103 15.99 9.47 0.30
N GLY A 104 15.34 8.79 -0.63
CA GLY A 104 15.95 8.21 -1.82
C GLY A 104 16.66 9.24 -2.71
N GLU A 105 17.50 8.74 -3.62
CA GLU A 105 18.22 9.57 -4.58
C GLU A 105 17.23 10.35 -5.47
N ARG A 106 17.09 11.67 -5.23
CA ARG A 106 16.31 12.54 -6.13
C ARG A 106 16.80 12.40 -7.57
N LEU A 107 15.85 12.20 -8.49
CA LEU A 107 16.12 11.91 -9.89
C LEU A 107 16.58 13.15 -10.66
N THR A 108 17.63 12.98 -11.47
CA THR A 108 18.01 13.96 -12.49
C THR A 108 16.98 13.96 -13.63
N LYS A 109 16.90 15.04 -14.42
CA LYS A 109 16.01 15.12 -15.60
C LYS A 109 16.17 13.93 -16.54
N PHE A 110 17.39 13.44 -16.72
CA PHE A 110 17.71 12.29 -17.57
C PHE A 110 17.12 10.99 -17.00
N LYS A 111 17.42 10.68 -15.72
CA LYS A 111 16.83 9.49 -15.06
C LYS A 111 15.30 9.58 -14.99
N ALA A 112 14.77 10.76 -14.68
CA ALA A 112 13.34 11.00 -14.56
C ALA A 112 12.60 10.88 -15.90
N LEU A 113 13.18 11.37 -17.02
CA LEU A 113 12.62 11.13 -18.35
C LEU A 113 12.50 9.63 -18.60
N ALA A 114 13.57 8.88 -18.33
CA ALA A 114 13.57 7.45 -18.62
C ALA A 114 12.51 6.67 -17.82
N ILE A 115 12.32 7.02 -16.55
CA ILE A 115 11.44 6.30 -15.62
C ILE A 115 9.98 6.78 -15.70
N LEU A 116 9.74 8.09 -15.78
CA LEU A 116 8.39 8.66 -15.72
C LEU A 116 7.78 8.88 -17.11
N SER A 117 8.58 8.84 -18.18
CA SER A 117 8.08 9.00 -19.56
C SER A 117 8.00 7.68 -20.32
N SER A 118 8.39 6.56 -19.71
CA SER A 118 8.37 5.25 -20.37
C SER A 118 6.98 4.89 -20.85
N ASP A 119 5.96 5.17 -20.03
CA ASP A 119 4.55 4.94 -20.36
C ASP A 119 4.11 5.69 -21.63
N ALA A 120 4.30 7.01 -21.62
CA ALA A 120 3.97 7.85 -22.76
C ALA A 120 4.74 7.45 -24.03
N ILE A 121 6.04 7.21 -23.93
CA ILE A 121 6.89 6.85 -25.07
C ILE A 121 6.57 5.45 -25.59
N SER A 122 6.23 4.51 -24.71
CA SER A 122 5.90 3.12 -25.07
C SER A 122 4.64 3.02 -25.92
N SER A 123 3.71 3.96 -25.74
CA SER A 123 2.41 3.96 -26.43
C SER A 123 2.54 4.03 -27.96
N VAL A 124 3.68 4.51 -28.47
CA VAL A 124 4.00 4.51 -29.90
C VAL A 124 4.11 3.09 -30.47
N ALA A 125 4.45 2.10 -29.65
CA ALA A 125 4.59 0.71 -30.09
C ALA A 125 3.28 0.10 -30.62
N PHE A 126 2.12 0.59 -30.15
CA PHE A 126 0.81 0.06 -30.52
C PHE A 126 -0.18 1.12 -31.04
N ALA A 127 0.04 2.42 -30.82
CA ALA A 127 -0.95 3.45 -31.20
C ALA A 127 -1.22 3.53 -32.71
N THR A 128 -0.17 3.51 -33.54
CA THR A 128 -0.33 3.53 -35.01
C THR A 128 -1.07 2.28 -35.50
N GLU A 129 -0.74 1.12 -34.92
CA GLU A 129 -1.42 -0.14 -35.19
C GLU A 129 -2.91 -0.07 -34.86
N ALA A 130 -3.24 0.50 -33.71
CA ALA A 130 -4.61 0.60 -33.24
C ALA A 130 -5.48 1.54 -34.12
N ILE A 131 -4.89 2.55 -34.76
CA ILE A 131 -5.56 3.36 -35.80
C ILE A 131 -5.80 2.51 -37.05
N LEU A 132 -4.78 1.81 -37.52
CA LEU A 132 -4.83 1.00 -38.74
C LEU A 132 -5.89 -0.10 -38.64
N ILE A 133 -5.96 -0.84 -37.52
CA ILE A 133 -6.91 -1.95 -37.33
C ILE A 133 -8.35 -1.50 -37.54
N ASN A 134 -8.74 -0.36 -36.98
CA ASN A 134 -10.10 0.15 -37.11
C ASN A 134 -10.41 0.68 -38.51
N LEU A 135 -9.41 1.24 -39.19
CA LEU A 135 -9.55 1.82 -40.51
C LEU A 135 -9.53 0.74 -41.61
N VAL A 136 -8.80 -0.37 -41.40
CA VAL A 136 -8.82 -1.57 -42.27
C VAL A 136 -10.24 -2.13 -42.40
N ALA A 137 -11.09 -2.02 -41.36
CA ALA A 137 -12.48 -2.47 -41.43
C ALA A 137 -13.29 -1.75 -42.53
N ALA A 138 -12.98 -0.47 -42.81
CA ALA A 138 -13.54 0.30 -43.91
C ALA A 138 -12.88 0.04 -45.27
N GLY A 139 -11.82 -0.78 -45.31
CA GLY A 139 -11.08 -1.20 -46.50
C GLY A 139 -9.68 -0.57 -46.61
N SER A 140 -8.74 -1.34 -47.19
CA SER A 140 -7.33 -0.96 -47.35
C SER A 140 -7.09 0.35 -48.11
N LEU A 141 -8.02 0.77 -48.97
CA LEU A 141 -7.92 1.99 -49.77
C LEU A 141 -7.95 3.28 -48.92
N TYR A 142 -8.50 3.21 -47.71
CA TYR A 142 -8.67 4.38 -46.85
C TYR A 142 -7.59 4.51 -45.78
N LEU A 143 -6.62 3.59 -45.73
CA LEU A 143 -5.54 3.59 -44.73
C LEU A 143 -4.67 4.86 -44.77
N GLY A 144 -4.65 5.58 -45.89
CA GLY A 144 -4.02 6.90 -45.98
C GLY A 144 -4.58 7.95 -44.99
N LEU A 145 -5.81 7.75 -44.47
CA LEU A 145 -6.41 8.62 -43.44
C LEU A 145 -5.72 8.48 -42.07
N THR A 146 -4.86 7.48 -41.85
CA THR A 146 -4.08 7.38 -40.62
C THR A 146 -3.19 8.60 -40.39
N LEU A 147 -2.59 9.17 -41.44
CA LEU A 147 -1.73 10.35 -41.31
C LEU A 147 -2.45 11.60 -40.78
N PRO A 148 -3.57 12.08 -41.38
CA PRO A 148 -4.29 13.22 -40.84
C PRO A 148 -4.85 12.96 -39.44
N ILE A 149 -5.31 11.74 -39.13
CA ILE A 149 -5.73 11.35 -37.77
C ILE A 149 -4.58 11.53 -36.79
N SER A 150 -3.38 11.03 -37.11
CA SER A 150 -2.19 11.19 -36.28
C SER A 150 -1.80 12.66 -36.08
N LEU A 151 -1.95 13.52 -37.09
CA LEU A 151 -1.69 14.96 -36.94
C LEU A 151 -2.67 15.64 -35.96
N VAL A 152 -3.95 15.25 -35.96
CA VAL A 152 -4.92 15.75 -34.97
C VAL A 152 -4.55 15.29 -33.56
N ILE A 153 -4.13 14.03 -33.40
CA ILE A 153 -3.66 13.49 -32.12
C ILE A 153 -2.43 14.25 -31.62
N LEU A 154 -1.47 14.58 -32.50
CA LEU A 154 -0.32 15.41 -32.15
C LEU A 154 -0.71 16.82 -31.71
N GLY A 155 -1.71 17.43 -32.36
CA GLY A 155 -2.28 18.70 -31.92
C GLY A 155 -2.85 18.61 -30.51
N LEU A 156 -3.57 17.53 -30.21
CA LEU A 156 -4.11 17.27 -28.86
C LEU A 156 -2.98 17.04 -27.84
N LEU A 157 -1.92 16.33 -28.19
CA LEU A 157 -0.74 16.15 -27.34
C LEU A 157 -0.10 17.50 -26.96
N VAL A 158 -0.01 18.43 -27.91
CA VAL A 158 0.50 19.79 -27.65
C VAL A 158 -0.41 20.52 -26.66
N ILE A 159 -1.72 20.46 -26.84
CA ILE A 159 -2.70 21.10 -25.93
C ILE A 159 -2.55 20.54 -24.51
N VAL A 160 -2.54 19.21 -24.36
CA VAL A 160 -2.41 18.55 -23.05
C VAL A 160 -1.07 18.88 -22.40
N THR A 161 0.03 18.85 -23.16
CA THR A 161 1.37 19.18 -22.67
C THR A 161 1.44 20.62 -22.15
N LEU A 162 0.87 21.58 -22.87
CA LEU A 162 0.82 22.98 -22.46
C LEU A 162 -0.01 23.18 -21.19
N SER A 163 -1.12 22.45 -21.05
CA SER A 163 -1.95 22.47 -19.84
C SER A 163 -1.19 21.92 -18.62
N TYR A 164 -0.61 20.72 -18.72
CA TYR A 164 0.17 20.12 -17.61
C TYR A 164 1.40 20.94 -17.23
N ARG A 165 2.01 21.64 -18.19
CA ARG A 165 3.11 22.58 -17.91
C ARG A 165 2.69 23.74 -16.99
N GLN A 166 1.40 24.07 -16.92
CA GLN A 166 0.84 25.04 -15.98
C GLN A 166 0.46 24.40 -14.64
N THR A 167 -0.03 23.15 -14.66
CA THR A 167 -0.39 22.41 -13.44
C THR A 167 0.82 22.13 -12.56
N ILE A 168 1.95 21.72 -13.14
CA ILE A 168 3.18 21.36 -12.41
C ILE A 168 3.66 22.46 -11.44
N PRO A 169 3.81 23.74 -11.84
CA PRO A 169 4.24 24.78 -10.91
C PRO A 169 3.16 25.18 -9.88
N ALA A 170 1.87 25.02 -10.20
CA ALA A 170 0.78 25.27 -9.26
C ALA A 170 0.70 24.19 -8.16
N TYR A 171 1.15 22.97 -8.46
CA TYR A 171 1.09 21.80 -7.59
C TYR A 171 2.47 21.13 -7.39
N PRO A 172 3.42 21.77 -6.68
CA PRO A 172 4.78 21.27 -6.54
C PRO A 172 4.88 19.93 -5.78
N ASN A 173 3.94 19.64 -4.88
CA ASN A 173 3.91 18.40 -4.11
C ASN A 173 3.28 17.21 -4.88
N GLY A 174 2.92 17.40 -6.15
CA GLY A 174 2.25 16.42 -7.00
C GLY A 174 0.93 16.96 -7.52
N GLY A 175 0.85 17.20 -8.83
CA GLY A 175 -0.31 17.80 -9.52
C GLY A 175 -1.18 16.77 -10.23
N GLY A 176 -1.34 15.59 -9.63
CA GLY A 176 -2.13 14.53 -10.24
C GLY A 176 -3.60 14.90 -10.38
N SER A 177 -4.25 14.34 -11.39
CA SER A 177 -5.64 14.63 -11.76
C SER A 177 -6.61 14.50 -10.57
N TYR A 178 -6.34 13.59 -9.63
CA TYR A 178 -7.08 13.45 -8.36
C TYR A 178 -7.02 14.70 -7.48
N ILE A 179 -5.81 15.19 -7.17
CA ILE A 179 -5.58 16.30 -6.23
C ILE A 179 -6.19 17.58 -6.82
N VAL A 180 -5.88 17.85 -8.09
CA VAL A 180 -6.36 19.04 -8.80
C VAL A 180 -7.89 19.06 -8.88
N ALA A 181 -8.53 17.93 -9.23
CA ALA A 181 -9.98 17.85 -9.29
C ALA A 181 -10.62 17.95 -7.89
N ARG A 182 -10.05 17.28 -6.88
CA ARG A 182 -10.59 17.31 -5.51
C ARG A 182 -10.58 18.70 -4.90
N GLU A 183 -9.46 19.42 -5.01
CA GLU A 183 -9.31 20.74 -4.41
C GLU A 183 -10.13 21.83 -5.10
N ASN A 184 -10.27 21.77 -6.44
CA ASN A 184 -10.91 22.84 -7.21
C ASN A 184 -12.36 22.56 -7.59
N LEU A 185 -12.75 21.28 -7.76
CA LEU A 185 -14.11 20.88 -8.18
C LEU A 185 -14.89 20.17 -7.06
N GLY A 186 -14.22 19.73 -6.00
CA GLY A 186 -14.82 19.03 -4.86
C GLY A 186 -14.61 17.53 -4.87
N ILE A 187 -15.16 16.86 -3.86
CA ILE A 187 -14.87 15.45 -3.55
C ILE A 187 -15.31 14.51 -4.67
N LEU A 188 -16.56 14.60 -5.14
CA LEU A 188 -17.09 13.66 -6.13
C LEU A 188 -16.31 13.70 -7.46
N PRO A 189 -16.05 14.86 -8.09
CA PRO A 189 -15.16 14.93 -9.26
C PRO A 189 -13.75 14.40 -8.98
N GLY A 190 -13.20 14.65 -7.79
CA GLY A 190 -11.93 14.06 -7.35
C GLY A 190 -11.98 12.53 -7.37
N LEU A 191 -12.99 11.91 -6.75
CA LEU A 191 -13.15 10.46 -6.72
C LEU A 191 -13.36 9.84 -8.10
N VAL A 192 -14.05 10.53 -9.02
CA VAL A 192 -14.16 10.12 -10.42
C VAL A 192 -12.79 10.11 -11.09
N ALA A 193 -12.00 11.17 -10.92
CA ALA A 193 -10.64 11.22 -11.45
C ALA A 193 -9.74 10.11 -10.85
N ALA A 194 -9.82 9.87 -9.54
CA ALA A 194 -9.08 8.78 -8.90
C ALA A 194 -9.50 7.39 -9.41
N SER A 195 -10.80 7.16 -9.56
CA SER A 195 -11.33 5.88 -10.09
C SER A 195 -10.85 5.64 -11.51
N ALA A 196 -10.87 6.67 -12.35
CA ALA A 196 -10.37 6.61 -13.71
C ALA A 196 -8.87 6.29 -13.77
N LEU A 197 -8.05 6.94 -12.93
CA LEU A 197 -6.61 6.67 -12.81
C LEU A 197 -6.30 5.25 -12.29
N MET A 198 -7.08 4.75 -11.33
CA MET A 198 -6.88 3.40 -10.81
C MET A 198 -7.17 2.34 -11.87
N ILE A 199 -8.24 2.53 -12.65
CA ILE A 199 -8.54 1.67 -13.79
C ILE A 199 -7.42 1.77 -14.84
N ASP A 200 -6.95 2.99 -15.13
CA ASP A 200 -5.88 3.24 -16.08
C ASP A 200 -4.60 2.48 -15.72
N TYR A 201 -4.15 2.54 -14.47
CA TYR A 201 -2.97 1.79 -14.04
C TYR A 201 -3.13 0.27 -14.19
N VAL A 202 -4.31 -0.29 -13.90
CA VAL A 202 -4.58 -1.73 -14.07
C VAL A 202 -4.55 -2.11 -15.55
N LEU A 203 -5.15 -1.27 -16.41
CA LEU A 203 -5.17 -1.48 -17.86
C LEU A 203 -3.78 -1.30 -18.46
N ASN A 204 -3.00 -0.32 -18.03
CA ASN A 204 -1.64 -0.09 -18.53
C ASN A 204 -0.74 -1.32 -18.32
N VAL A 205 -0.74 -1.91 -17.11
CA VAL A 205 0.00 -3.17 -16.85
C VAL A 205 -0.46 -4.26 -17.81
N SER A 206 -1.77 -4.42 -17.98
CA SER A 206 -2.34 -5.47 -18.84
C SER A 206 -1.98 -5.26 -20.32
N VAL A 207 -2.15 -4.03 -20.84
CA VAL A 207 -1.87 -3.66 -22.24
C VAL A 207 -0.37 -3.79 -22.53
N CYS A 208 0.49 -3.27 -21.67
CA CYS A 208 1.94 -3.26 -21.92
C CYS A 208 2.56 -4.65 -21.81
N VAL A 209 2.11 -5.48 -20.86
CA VAL A 209 2.55 -6.88 -20.77
C VAL A 209 2.12 -7.64 -22.02
N ALA A 210 0.83 -7.58 -22.38
CA ALA A 210 0.32 -8.25 -23.57
C ALA A 210 1.05 -7.79 -24.85
N ALA A 211 1.16 -6.47 -25.07
CA ALA A 211 1.87 -5.92 -26.22
C ALA A 211 3.36 -6.32 -26.23
N GLY A 212 3.99 -6.38 -25.06
CA GLY A 212 5.39 -6.81 -24.92
C GLY A 212 5.57 -8.26 -25.34
N VAL A 213 4.70 -9.15 -24.85
CA VAL A 213 4.72 -10.58 -25.21
C VAL A 213 4.39 -10.79 -26.68
N HIS A 214 3.43 -10.06 -27.26
CA HIS A 214 3.13 -10.13 -28.70
C HIS A 214 4.33 -9.74 -29.57
N ASN A 215 5.11 -8.72 -29.18
CA ASN A 215 6.35 -8.39 -29.90
C ASN A 215 7.41 -9.51 -29.80
N VAL A 216 7.48 -10.22 -28.66
CA VAL A 216 8.34 -11.41 -28.52
C VAL A 216 7.84 -12.57 -29.39
N VAL A 217 6.53 -12.77 -29.48
CA VAL A 217 5.94 -13.79 -30.36
C VAL A 217 6.19 -13.46 -31.83
N SER A 218 6.13 -12.19 -32.23
CA SER A 218 6.50 -11.76 -33.58
C SER A 218 7.98 -12.02 -33.92
N LEU A 219 8.86 -12.09 -32.92
CA LEU A 219 10.25 -12.52 -33.07
C LEU A 219 10.38 -14.06 -33.09
N LEU A 220 9.63 -14.76 -32.24
CA LEU A 220 9.65 -16.21 -32.06
C LEU A 220 8.22 -16.80 -32.12
N PRO A 221 7.68 -17.06 -33.33
CA PRO A 221 6.28 -17.49 -33.50
C PRO A 221 5.92 -18.80 -32.78
N ALA A 222 6.91 -19.64 -32.47
CA ALA A 222 6.73 -20.87 -31.69
C ALA A 222 6.16 -20.64 -30.28
N LEU A 223 6.24 -19.40 -29.76
CA LEU A 223 5.72 -19.03 -28.43
C LEU A 223 4.22 -18.66 -28.43
N GLN A 224 3.57 -18.61 -29.59
CA GLN A 224 2.15 -18.23 -29.72
C GLN A 224 1.19 -19.01 -28.78
N PRO A 225 1.34 -20.33 -28.56
CA PRO A 225 0.46 -21.06 -27.63
C PRO A 225 0.64 -20.67 -26.16
N TYR A 226 1.73 -19.98 -25.83
CA TYR A 226 2.16 -19.66 -24.46
C TYR A 226 1.97 -18.19 -24.10
N VAL A 227 1.23 -17.40 -24.88
CA VAL A 227 1.00 -15.96 -24.62
C VAL A 227 0.49 -15.71 -23.20
N ILE A 228 -0.62 -16.35 -22.78
CA ILE A 228 -1.19 -16.12 -21.44
C ILE A 228 -0.22 -16.56 -20.32
N PRO A 229 0.40 -17.76 -20.36
CA PRO A 229 1.44 -18.11 -19.38
C PRO A 229 2.62 -17.12 -19.33
N LEU A 230 3.07 -16.61 -20.47
CA LEU A 230 4.16 -15.63 -20.55
C LEU A 230 3.74 -14.28 -19.96
N ASP A 231 2.52 -13.81 -20.25
CA ASP A 231 1.96 -12.60 -19.67
C ASP A 231 1.93 -12.68 -18.13
N LEU A 232 1.36 -13.76 -17.60
CA LEU A 232 1.26 -13.98 -16.15
C LEU A 232 2.64 -14.14 -15.51
N ALA A 233 3.57 -14.84 -16.15
CA ALA A 233 4.95 -14.96 -15.67
C ALA A 233 5.63 -13.59 -15.59
N LEU A 234 5.45 -12.74 -16.61
CA LEU A 234 6.01 -11.39 -16.63
C LEU A 234 5.41 -10.52 -15.51
N VAL A 235 4.08 -10.57 -15.31
CA VAL A 235 3.41 -9.88 -14.18
C VAL A 235 3.97 -10.33 -12.84
N VAL A 236 4.17 -11.63 -12.63
CA VAL A 236 4.74 -12.18 -11.38
C VAL A 236 6.18 -11.70 -11.18
N VAL A 237 7.02 -11.74 -12.22
CA VAL A 237 8.39 -11.23 -12.16
C VAL A 237 8.39 -9.76 -11.78
N MET A 238 7.59 -8.93 -12.44
CA MET A 238 7.45 -7.51 -12.14
C MET A 238 6.97 -7.26 -10.70
N THR A 239 6.00 -8.04 -10.23
CA THR A 239 5.49 -7.96 -8.86
C THR A 239 6.59 -8.24 -7.84
N ILE A 240 7.38 -9.29 -8.07
CA ILE A 240 8.52 -9.63 -7.20
C ILE A 240 9.57 -8.52 -7.21
N LEU A 241 9.91 -7.97 -8.38
CA LEU A 241 10.87 -6.86 -8.49
C LEU A 241 10.42 -5.62 -7.70
N ASN A 242 9.13 -5.29 -7.76
CA ASN A 242 8.55 -4.16 -7.03
C ASN A 242 8.45 -4.40 -5.53
N LEU A 243 8.03 -5.60 -5.10
CA LEU A 243 8.03 -5.96 -3.68
C LEU A 243 9.45 -5.98 -3.10
N ARG A 244 10.45 -6.35 -3.90
CA ARG A 244 11.86 -6.28 -3.51
C ARG A 244 12.43 -4.86 -3.45
N GLY A 245 11.72 -3.84 -3.92
CA GLY A 245 12.26 -2.47 -3.91
C GLY A 245 13.59 -2.33 -4.68
N ILE A 246 13.84 -3.18 -5.70
CA ILE A 246 15.06 -3.10 -6.55
C ILE A 246 15.14 -1.75 -7.30
N ARG A 247 14.07 -0.97 -7.24
CA ARG A 247 13.85 0.34 -7.84
C ARG A 247 14.79 1.45 -7.37
N GLU A 248 15.59 1.25 -6.30
CA GLU A 248 16.54 2.25 -5.80
C GLU A 248 17.73 2.52 -6.73
N SER A 249 18.04 1.61 -7.67
CA SER A 249 19.07 1.84 -8.70
C SER A 249 18.47 2.46 -9.96
N GLY A 250 18.03 3.73 -9.89
CA GLY A 250 17.41 4.46 -11.01
C GLY A 250 18.23 4.54 -12.31
N SER A 251 19.51 4.12 -12.30
CA SER A 251 20.35 3.93 -13.48
C SER A 251 20.02 2.67 -14.29
N ILE A 252 19.68 1.56 -13.65
CA ILE A 252 19.39 0.28 -14.32
C ILE A 252 18.10 0.39 -15.15
N PHE A 253 17.11 1.11 -14.63
CA PHE A 253 15.84 1.35 -15.29
C PHE A 253 15.90 2.38 -16.42
N ALA A 254 16.98 3.18 -16.52
CA ALA A 254 17.10 4.16 -17.59
C ALA A 254 17.55 3.55 -18.94
N LEU A 255 18.27 2.42 -18.89
CA LEU A 255 18.88 1.80 -20.06
C LEU A 255 17.85 1.34 -21.11
N PRO A 256 16.75 0.62 -20.76
CA PRO A 256 15.76 0.21 -21.75
C PRO A 256 15.10 1.39 -22.48
N THR A 257 14.83 2.51 -21.77
CA THR A 257 14.17 3.67 -22.38
C THR A 257 15.02 4.31 -23.45
N TYR A 258 16.28 4.61 -23.13
CA TYR A 258 17.17 5.24 -24.11
C TYR A 258 17.55 4.29 -25.23
N PHE A 259 17.67 3.00 -24.94
CA PHE A 259 17.87 1.98 -25.97
C PHE A 259 16.70 1.95 -26.95
N PHE A 260 15.45 2.02 -26.46
CA PHE A 260 14.27 2.14 -27.33
C PHE A 260 14.25 3.46 -28.11
N ILE A 261 14.44 4.61 -27.46
CA ILE A 261 14.43 5.92 -28.14
C ILE A 261 15.46 5.96 -29.28
N VAL A 262 16.69 5.50 -29.02
CA VAL A 262 17.76 5.49 -30.03
C VAL A 262 17.45 4.50 -31.14
N SER A 263 17.02 3.28 -30.82
CA SER A 263 16.72 2.26 -31.84
C SER A 263 15.48 2.61 -32.68
N ALA A 264 14.44 3.19 -32.09
CA ALA A 264 13.26 3.68 -32.80
C ALA A 264 13.61 4.90 -33.68
N SER A 265 14.42 5.85 -33.18
CA SER A 265 14.90 6.97 -33.99
C SER A 265 15.74 6.48 -35.16
N LEU A 266 16.61 5.47 -34.94
CA LEU A 266 17.40 4.85 -36.01
C LEU A 266 16.50 4.16 -37.05
N LEU A 267 15.48 3.42 -36.62
CA LEU A 267 14.49 2.81 -37.50
C LEU A 267 13.81 3.88 -38.38
N ILE A 268 13.40 5.00 -37.79
CA ILE A 268 12.78 6.12 -38.51
C ILE A 268 13.75 6.72 -39.53
N VAL A 269 14.96 7.10 -39.10
CA VAL A 269 15.95 7.75 -39.98
C VAL A 269 16.34 6.82 -41.13
N VAL A 270 16.71 5.56 -40.85
CA VAL A 270 17.08 4.58 -41.87
C VAL A 270 15.90 4.28 -42.78
N GLY A 271 14.70 4.13 -42.22
CA GLY A 271 13.49 3.85 -42.98
C GLY A 271 13.10 4.97 -43.94
N LEU A 272 13.20 6.23 -43.52
CA LEU A 272 12.93 7.41 -44.35
C LEU A 272 13.99 7.58 -45.44
N VAL A 273 15.27 7.41 -45.11
CA VAL A 273 16.36 7.47 -46.10
C VAL A 273 16.19 6.36 -47.14
N LYS A 274 15.93 5.13 -46.71
CA LYS A 274 15.66 3.99 -47.60
C LYS A 274 14.45 4.23 -48.49
N ALA A 275 13.36 4.72 -47.92
CA ALA A 275 12.13 4.94 -48.68
C ALA A 275 12.26 6.06 -49.72
N TYR A 276 12.78 7.24 -49.32
CA TYR A 276 12.76 8.42 -50.19
C TYR A 276 14.02 8.61 -51.03
N VAL A 277 15.20 8.22 -50.53
CA VAL A 277 16.47 8.41 -51.26
C VAL A 277 16.78 7.20 -52.14
N PHE A 278 16.61 5.99 -51.62
CA PHE A 278 16.97 4.77 -52.36
C PHE A 278 15.80 4.21 -53.17
N LEU A 279 14.60 4.15 -52.59
CA LEU A 279 13.44 3.51 -53.22
C LEU A 279 12.46 4.48 -53.90
N HIS A 280 12.62 5.80 -53.72
CA HIS A 280 11.76 6.85 -54.28
C HIS A 280 10.25 6.61 -54.07
N GLN A 281 9.89 6.07 -52.90
CA GLN A 281 8.50 5.77 -52.54
C GLN A 281 7.69 7.06 -52.33
N PRO A 282 6.39 7.07 -52.67
CA PRO A 282 5.48 8.16 -52.34
C PRO A 282 5.22 8.23 -50.83
N LEU A 283 4.76 9.39 -50.34
CA LEU A 283 4.49 9.60 -48.91
C LEU A 283 3.40 8.65 -48.38
N ILE A 284 2.38 8.39 -49.20
CA ILE A 284 1.37 7.36 -48.99
C ILE A 284 1.61 6.26 -50.03
N GLY A 285 2.02 5.09 -49.56
CA GLY A 285 2.25 3.91 -50.39
C GLY A 285 0.96 3.39 -51.02
N GLN A 286 1.08 2.57 -52.06
CA GLN A 286 -0.06 1.88 -52.65
C GLN A 286 -0.43 0.67 -51.78
N PHE A 287 -1.46 0.82 -50.96
CA PHE A 287 -2.03 -0.30 -50.23
C PHE A 287 -2.64 -1.30 -51.21
N THR A 288 -2.17 -2.54 -51.15
CA THR A 288 -2.77 -3.62 -51.95
C THR A 288 -4.09 -3.96 -51.28
N PRO A 289 -5.24 -3.93 -51.99
CA PRO A 289 -6.55 -4.22 -51.38
C PRO A 289 -6.67 -5.71 -51.06
N THR A 290 -6.02 -6.13 -49.98
CA THR A 290 -6.00 -7.50 -49.49
C THR A 290 -7.27 -7.80 -48.69
N VAL A 291 -7.86 -6.78 -48.06
CA VAL A 291 -9.09 -6.86 -47.26
C VAL A 291 -10.21 -6.07 -47.95
N GLN A 292 -11.30 -6.75 -48.28
CA GLN A 292 -12.52 -6.07 -48.75
C GLN A 292 -13.20 -5.35 -47.59
N ALA A 293 -13.74 -4.16 -47.86
CA ALA A 293 -14.45 -3.36 -46.86
C ALA A 293 -15.61 -4.16 -46.25
N ILE A 294 -15.58 -4.33 -44.93
CA ILE A 294 -16.63 -5.01 -44.17
C ILE A 294 -17.76 -4.01 -43.85
N GLU A 295 -17.41 -2.73 -43.75
CA GLU A 295 -18.33 -1.62 -43.52
C GLU A 295 -17.94 -0.40 -44.39
N PRO A 296 -18.89 0.48 -44.76
CA PRO A 296 -18.58 1.68 -45.52
C PRO A 296 -17.74 2.67 -44.70
N LEU A 297 -16.86 3.41 -45.37
CA LEU A 297 -16.18 4.54 -44.74
C LEU A 297 -17.23 5.56 -44.27
N SER A 298 -17.30 5.76 -42.95
CA SER A 298 -18.18 6.73 -42.33
C SER A 298 -17.40 7.62 -41.37
N ILE A 299 -17.97 8.78 -41.03
CA ILE A 299 -17.39 9.65 -40.00
C ILE A 299 -17.23 8.91 -38.66
N PHE A 300 -18.10 7.93 -38.39
CA PHE A 300 -18.03 7.08 -37.20
C PHE A 300 -16.74 6.24 -37.19
N VAL A 301 -16.36 5.62 -38.31
CA VAL A 301 -15.11 4.84 -38.41
C VAL A 301 -13.88 5.73 -38.25
N ILE A 302 -13.91 6.95 -38.81
CA ILE A 302 -12.82 7.92 -38.64
C ILE A 302 -12.70 8.34 -37.16
N LEU A 303 -13.82 8.69 -36.52
CA LEU A 303 -13.85 9.06 -35.11
C LEU A 303 -13.44 7.90 -34.19
N ARG A 304 -13.83 6.66 -34.52
CA ARG A 304 -13.39 5.45 -33.79
C ARG A 304 -11.88 5.21 -33.94
N SER A 305 -11.35 5.37 -35.14
CA SER A 305 -9.91 5.24 -35.42
C SER A 305 -9.12 6.32 -34.67
N PHE A 306 -9.62 7.56 -34.66
CA PHE A 306 -9.09 8.66 -33.85
C PHE A 306 -9.14 8.35 -32.35
N ALA A 307 -10.30 7.93 -31.82
CA ALA A 307 -10.49 7.56 -30.42
C ALA A 307 -9.50 6.47 -29.95
N THR A 308 -9.19 5.52 -30.83
CA THR A 308 -8.19 4.48 -30.55
C THR A 308 -6.77 5.03 -30.60
N GLY A 309 -6.43 5.82 -31.61
CA GLY A 309 -5.12 6.45 -31.74
C GLY A 309 -4.80 7.41 -30.60
N CYS A 310 -5.80 7.99 -29.96
CA CYS A 310 -5.63 8.82 -28.77
C CYS A 310 -4.96 8.08 -27.60
N SER A 311 -4.89 6.73 -27.63
CA SER A 311 -4.07 5.96 -26.69
C SER A 311 -2.58 6.30 -26.76
N ALA A 312 -2.10 6.97 -27.83
CA ALA A 312 -0.73 7.46 -27.92
C ALA A 312 -0.36 8.49 -26.82
N MET A 313 -1.36 9.13 -26.20
CA MET A 313 -1.16 10.24 -25.26
C MET A 313 -1.29 9.82 -23.80
N THR A 314 -1.52 8.54 -23.52
CA THR A 314 -1.55 8.02 -22.15
C THR A 314 -0.17 8.11 -21.51
N GLY A 315 -0.10 8.16 -20.18
CA GLY A 315 1.18 8.27 -19.46
C GLY A 315 1.81 9.66 -19.40
N VAL A 316 1.26 10.68 -20.09
CA VAL A 316 1.74 12.08 -19.96
C VAL A 316 1.62 12.60 -18.51
N GLU A 317 0.62 12.11 -17.79
CA GLU A 317 0.35 12.45 -16.38
C GLU A 317 1.33 11.82 -15.38
N ALA A 318 2.09 10.79 -15.76
CA ALA A 318 3.04 10.14 -14.87
C ALA A 318 4.09 11.14 -14.36
N ILE A 319 4.49 12.11 -15.18
CA ILE A 319 5.41 13.19 -14.79
C ILE A 319 4.76 14.13 -13.77
N SER A 320 3.49 14.51 -13.94
CA SER A 320 2.79 15.36 -12.98
C SER A 320 2.52 14.68 -11.64
N ASN A 321 2.38 13.35 -11.64
CA ASN A 321 2.27 12.55 -10.41
C ASN A 321 3.63 12.42 -9.69
N GLY A 322 4.73 12.44 -10.44
CA GLY A 322 6.10 12.21 -9.97
C GLY A 322 6.91 13.44 -9.56
N ILE A 323 6.32 14.63 -9.45
CA ILE A 323 7.06 15.89 -9.22
C ILE A 323 8.00 15.85 -7.99
N PRO A 324 7.62 15.34 -6.81
CA PRO A 324 8.47 15.36 -5.62
C PRO A 324 9.76 14.52 -5.73
N ILE A 325 9.83 13.63 -6.73
CA ILE A 325 10.96 12.72 -6.93
C ILE A 325 12.12 13.42 -7.66
N PHE A 326 11.86 14.58 -8.30
CA PHE A 326 12.87 15.32 -9.04
C PHE A 326 13.92 15.99 -8.13
N ARG A 327 15.10 16.27 -8.66
CA ARG A 327 16.04 17.18 -8.00
C ARG A 327 15.48 18.60 -7.95
N LYS A 328 15.73 19.31 -6.83
CA LYS A 328 15.36 20.72 -6.69
C LYS A 328 16.08 21.59 -7.74
N PRO A 329 15.41 22.61 -8.32
CA PRO A 329 13.99 22.94 -8.18
C PRO A 329 13.07 21.94 -8.92
N GLU A 330 12.20 21.26 -8.16
CA GLU A 330 11.38 20.13 -8.63
C GLU A 330 10.42 20.52 -9.77
N PRO A 331 9.58 21.58 -9.65
CA PRO A 331 8.58 21.88 -10.68
C PRO A 331 9.20 22.31 -12.01
N ARG A 332 10.32 23.04 -11.95
CA ARG A 332 11.04 23.48 -13.16
C ARG A 332 11.62 22.27 -13.90
N ASN A 333 12.21 21.32 -13.18
CA ASN A 333 12.79 20.13 -13.78
C ASN A 333 11.71 19.20 -14.34
N ALA A 334 10.58 19.03 -13.65
CA ALA A 334 9.43 18.27 -14.13
C ALA A 334 8.83 18.87 -15.41
N ALA A 335 8.63 20.19 -15.47
CA ALA A 335 8.07 20.88 -16.65
C ALA A 335 8.99 20.78 -17.89
N ILE A 336 10.31 20.87 -17.71
CA ILE A 336 11.28 20.66 -18.80
C ILE A 336 11.21 19.22 -19.31
N THR A 337 11.16 18.26 -18.39
CA THR A 337 11.11 16.83 -18.72
C THR A 337 9.81 16.47 -19.46
N LEU A 338 8.67 17.04 -19.04
CA LEU A 338 7.39 16.93 -19.76
C LEU A 338 7.51 17.43 -21.20
N THR A 339 8.18 18.56 -21.42
CA THR A 339 8.36 19.12 -22.77
C THR A 339 9.24 18.21 -23.63
N TRP A 340 10.33 17.69 -23.08
CA TRP A 340 11.20 16.73 -23.79
C TRP A 340 10.45 15.45 -24.16
N MET A 341 9.68 14.90 -23.21
CA MET A 341 8.84 13.73 -23.42
C MET A 341 7.86 13.96 -24.56
N ALA A 342 7.11 15.07 -24.57
CA ALA A 342 6.13 15.35 -25.61
C ALA A 342 6.75 15.50 -27.01
N VAL A 343 7.94 16.12 -27.11
CA VAL A 343 8.67 16.24 -28.38
C VAL A 343 9.16 14.88 -28.87
N ILE A 344 9.74 14.07 -27.98
CA ILE A 344 10.22 12.72 -28.31
C ILE A 344 9.04 11.85 -28.75
N LEU A 345 8.00 11.76 -27.93
CA LEU A 345 6.77 11.03 -28.23
C LEU A 345 6.17 11.46 -29.57
N GLY A 346 6.00 12.77 -29.78
CA GLY A 346 5.42 13.29 -31.02
C GLY A 346 6.26 12.96 -32.26
N SER A 347 7.59 13.07 -32.17
CA SER A 347 8.50 12.74 -33.27
C SER A 347 8.52 11.24 -33.59
N LEU A 348 8.53 10.38 -32.57
CA LEU A 348 8.49 8.93 -32.74
C LEU A 348 7.14 8.47 -33.32
N PHE A 349 6.04 8.99 -32.80
CA PHE A 349 4.69 8.66 -33.26
C PHE A 349 4.45 9.08 -34.72
N LEU A 350 4.87 10.30 -35.08
CA LEU A 350 4.80 10.78 -36.45
C LEU A 350 5.71 9.95 -37.38
N GLY A 351 6.95 9.69 -36.94
CA GLY A 351 7.92 8.92 -37.73
C GLY A 351 7.46 7.50 -38.02
N ILE A 352 6.96 6.78 -37.01
CA ILE A 352 6.43 5.42 -37.19
C ILE A 352 5.16 5.42 -38.04
N THR A 353 4.27 6.41 -37.86
CA THR A 353 3.10 6.58 -38.73
C THR A 353 3.50 6.81 -40.18
N LEU A 354 4.47 7.69 -40.44
CA LEU A 354 4.98 7.95 -41.80
C LEU A 354 5.55 6.68 -42.43
N LEU A 355 6.37 5.93 -41.69
CA LEU A 355 6.90 4.65 -42.19
C LEU A 355 5.79 3.65 -42.49
N ALA A 356 4.78 3.51 -41.62
CA ALA A 356 3.63 2.64 -41.86
C ALA A 356 2.91 2.99 -43.18
N MET A 357 2.72 4.29 -43.44
CA MET A 357 2.09 4.79 -44.67
C MET A 357 2.96 4.57 -45.90
N THR A 358 4.24 4.90 -45.82
CA THR A 358 5.17 4.84 -46.96
C THR A 358 5.47 3.41 -47.39
N TYR A 359 5.60 2.47 -46.44
CA TYR A 359 5.78 1.04 -46.73
C TYR A 359 4.45 0.28 -46.91
N ALA A 360 3.30 0.98 -46.92
CA ALA A 360 1.96 0.41 -47.06
C ALA A 360 1.69 -0.79 -46.12
N VAL A 361 2.08 -0.65 -44.85
CA VAL A 361 1.96 -1.72 -43.85
C VAL A 361 0.52 -1.81 -43.33
N GLU A 362 -0.09 -2.97 -43.51
CA GLU A 362 -1.43 -3.27 -42.99
C GLU A 362 -1.36 -3.96 -41.63
N ALA A 363 -2.26 -3.56 -40.72
CA ALA A 363 -2.44 -4.25 -39.44
C ALA A 363 -3.25 -5.54 -39.64
N GLN A 364 -2.90 -6.60 -38.91
CA GLN A 364 -3.64 -7.86 -38.93
C GLN A 364 -4.59 -7.95 -37.74
N PRO A 365 -5.82 -8.47 -37.92
CA PRO A 365 -6.76 -8.63 -36.80
C PRO A 365 -6.24 -9.54 -35.68
N SER A 366 -5.34 -10.48 -36.00
CA SER A 366 -4.67 -11.36 -35.03
C SER A 366 -3.72 -10.62 -34.08
N GLY A 367 -3.27 -9.40 -34.41
CA GLY A 367 -2.27 -8.64 -33.64
C GLY A 367 -0.83 -9.15 -33.79
N ASP A 368 -0.60 -10.19 -34.60
CA ASP A 368 0.72 -10.77 -34.86
C ASP A 368 0.88 -11.07 -36.36
N PRO A 369 1.95 -10.60 -37.02
CA PRO A 369 3.00 -9.72 -36.48
C PRO A 369 2.55 -8.27 -36.31
N THR A 370 3.04 -7.63 -35.25
CA THR A 370 2.75 -6.22 -34.93
C THR A 370 3.16 -5.30 -36.07
N VAL A 371 2.49 -4.17 -36.22
CA VAL A 371 2.79 -3.19 -37.29
C VAL A 371 4.22 -2.68 -37.15
N ILE A 372 4.68 -2.43 -35.92
CA ILE A 372 6.04 -1.97 -35.68
C ILE A 372 7.08 -3.04 -36.05
N ALA A 373 6.78 -4.32 -35.83
CA ALA A 373 7.62 -5.43 -36.29
C ALA A 373 7.65 -5.53 -37.82
N LYS A 374 6.50 -5.38 -38.49
CA LYS A 374 6.43 -5.35 -39.97
C LYS A 374 7.24 -4.20 -40.54
N ILE A 375 7.14 -2.99 -39.98
CA ILE A 375 7.94 -1.84 -40.39
C ILE A 375 9.44 -2.17 -40.22
N ALA A 376 9.82 -2.70 -39.06
CA ALA A 376 11.21 -3.05 -38.79
C ALA A 376 11.75 -4.11 -39.76
N LEU A 377 10.97 -5.12 -40.14
CA LEU A 377 11.35 -6.11 -41.16
C LEU A 377 11.57 -5.49 -42.54
N HIS A 378 10.73 -4.54 -42.95
CA HIS A 378 10.89 -3.85 -44.24
C HIS A 378 12.12 -2.92 -44.25
N VAL A 379 12.39 -2.23 -43.15
CA VAL A 379 13.49 -1.29 -43.03
C VAL A 379 14.83 -2.02 -42.85
N PHE A 380 14.94 -2.85 -41.82
CA PHE A 380 16.14 -3.62 -41.47
C PHE A 380 16.25 -4.91 -42.30
N SER A 381 16.37 -4.74 -43.62
CA SER A 381 16.61 -5.84 -44.56
C SER A 381 18.07 -5.88 -45.03
N GLY A 382 18.52 -7.02 -45.57
CA GLY A 382 19.87 -7.18 -46.08
C GLY A 382 20.93 -7.10 -44.97
N PRO A 383 22.02 -6.32 -45.12
CA PRO A 383 23.09 -6.22 -44.12
C PRO A 383 22.64 -5.73 -42.73
N LEU A 384 21.50 -5.05 -42.65
CA LEU A 384 20.97 -4.47 -41.40
C LEU A 384 20.05 -5.40 -40.62
N ILE A 385 19.82 -6.63 -41.09
CA ILE A 385 18.83 -7.55 -40.49
C ILE A 385 19.12 -7.91 -39.03
N PHE A 386 20.38 -7.84 -38.59
CA PHE A 386 20.77 -8.05 -37.19
C PHE A 386 20.18 -6.99 -36.24
N LEU A 387 19.76 -5.82 -36.74
CA LEU A 387 19.11 -4.77 -35.95
C LEU A 387 17.65 -5.09 -35.60
N PHE A 388 16.99 -5.95 -36.37
CA PHE A 388 15.60 -6.35 -36.12
C PHE A 388 15.38 -6.97 -34.72
N PRO A 389 16.10 -8.03 -34.29
CA PRO A 389 15.93 -8.60 -32.96
C PRO A 389 16.30 -7.61 -31.84
N LEU A 390 17.31 -6.76 -32.06
CA LEU A 390 17.70 -5.71 -31.10
C LEU A 390 16.58 -4.69 -30.88
N PHE A 391 15.90 -4.30 -31.96
CA PHE A 391 14.75 -3.42 -31.89
C PHE A 391 13.53 -4.08 -31.22
N GLN A 392 13.24 -5.35 -31.48
CA GLN A 392 12.17 -6.07 -30.78
C GLN A 392 12.43 -6.17 -29.27
N LEU A 393 13.67 -6.44 -28.87
CA LEU A 393 14.06 -6.43 -27.45
C LEU A 393 13.93 -5.03 -26.83
N SER A 394 14.20 -3.95 -27.58
CA SER A 394 14.00 -2.59 -27.09
C SER A 394 12.52 -2.27 -26.87
N VAL A 395 11.63 -2.75 -27.75
CA VAL A 395 10.17 -2.63 -27.62
C VAL A 395 9.66 -3.37 -26.38
N LEU A 396 10.12 -4.61 -26.15
CA LEU A 396 9.80 -5.35 -24.92
C LEU A 396 10.28 -4.59 -23.66
N GLY A 397 11.50 -4.05 -23.71
CA GLY A 397 12.09 -3.31 -22.60
C GLY A 397 11.31 -2.05 -22.23
N ILE A 398 10.91 -1.23 -23.22
CA ILE A 398 10.12 -0.02 -22.96
C ILE A 398 8.71 -0.35 -22.46
N LEU A 399 8.05 -1.39 -23.00
CA LEU A 399 6.72 -1.79 -22.56
C LEU A 399 6.73 -2.36 -21.14
N THR A 400 7.76 -3.15 -20.79
CA THR A 400 7.94 -3.61 -19.40
C THR A 400 8.15 -2.43 -18.45
N LEU A 401 8.92 -1.43 -18.86
CA LEU A 401 9.13 -0.22 -18.07
C LEU A 401 7.90 0.71 -18.04
N SER A 402 7.00 0.62 -19.02
CA SER A 402 5.70 1.28 -18.96
C SER A 402 4.83 0.66 -17.86
N ALA A 403 4.70 -0.66 -17.83
CA ALA A 403 3.96 -1.33 -16.76
C ALA A 403 4.55 -1.01 -15.36
N GLU A 404 5.86 -0.78 -15.27
CA GLU A 404 6.54 -0.33 -14.05
C GLU A 404 6.07 1.05 -13.54
N THR A 405 5.64 1.97 -14.42
CA THR A 405 5.07 3.26 -13.99
C THR A 405 3.81 3.04 -13.17
N SER A 406 2.96 2.09 -13.58
CA SER A 406 1.74 1.72 -12.89
C SER A 406 2.00 1.05 -11.54
N TYR A 407 3.05 0.21 -11.45
CA TYR A 407 3.50 -0.35 -10.17
C TYR A 407 4.02 0.71 -9.19
N ALA A 408 4.45 1.89 -9.65
CA ALA A 408 4.70 3.04 -8.77
C ALA A 408 3.44 3.87 -8.49
N GLY A 409 2.63 4.11 -9.51
CA GLY A 409 1.51 5.05 -9.47
C GLY A 409 0.33 4.53 -8.66
N PHE A 410 -0.11 3.30 -8.93
CA PHE A 410 -1.30 2.72 -8.30
C PHE A 410 -1.17 2.62 -6.77
N PRO A 411 -0.08 2.08 -6.20
CA PRO A 411 0.01 1.94 -4.75
C PRO A 411 0.10 3.28 -4.04
N ARG A 412 0.73 4.30 -4.67
CA ARG A 412 0.79 5.66 -4.14
C ARG A 412 -0.58 6.36 -4.18
N LEU A 413 -1.36 6.18 -5.25
CA LEU A 413 -2.72 6.70 -5.32
C LEU A 413 -3.63 6.01 -4.30
N ALA A 414 -3.50 4.68 -4.14
CA ALA A 414 -4.24 3.92 -3.15
C ALA A 414 -3.89 4.38 -1.71
N TYR A 415 -2.61 4.68 -1.44
CA TYR A 415 -2.18 5.28 -0.18
C TYR A 415 -2.88 6.63 0.08
N LEU A 416 -2.90 7.53 -0.90
CA LEU A 416 -3.57 8.84 -0.76
C LEU A 416 -5.06 8.68 -0.46
N LEU A 417 -5.76 7.84 -1.23
CA LEU A 417 -7.18 7.56 -1.00
C LEU A 417 -7.44 6.90 0.36
N ALA A 418 -6.56 6.02 0.83
CA ALA A 418 -6.69 5.39 2.14
C ALA A 418 -6.47 6.38 3.28
N ARG A 419 -5.48 7.30 3.14
CA ARG A 419 -5.27 8.42 4.08
C ARG A 419 -6.48 9.33 4.14
N ASP A 420 -7.12 9.58 3.00
CA ASP A 420 -8.35 10.38 2.90
C ASP A 420 -9.63 9.63 3.33
N GLY A 421 -9.52 8.36 3.75
CA GLY A 421 -10.66 7.56 4.25
C GLY A 421 -11.54 6.93 3.16
N TYR A 422 -11.12 6.95 1.89
CA TYR A 422 -11.86 6.38 0.76
C TYR A 422 -11.47 4.94 0.42
N LEU A 423 -10.38 4.42 0.99
CA LEU A 423 -9.95 3.02 0.86
C LEU A 423 -9.70 2.37 2.24
N PRO A 424 -9.65 1.02 2.30
CA PRO A 424 -9.30 0.31 3.53
C PRO A 424 -7.96 0.77 4.10
N LYS A 425 -7.87 0.94 5.43
CA LYS A 425 -6.65 1.43 6.10
C LYS A 425 -5.41 0.56 5.83
N GLN A 426 -5.58 -0.70 5.39
CA GLN A 426 -4.45 -1.56 5.00
C GLN A 426 -3.64 -0.99 3.81
N PHE A 427 -4.26 -0.18 2.94
CA PHE A 427 -3.55 0.47 1.83
C PHE A 427 -2.67 1.64 2.28
N SER A 428 -2.85 2.16 3.50
CA SER A 428 -1.96 3.20 4.04
C SER A 428 -0.67 2.63 4.65
N LEU A 429 -0.64 1.33 4.93
CA LEU A 429 0.51 0.66 5.54
C LEU A 429 1.63 0.44 4.52
N ARG A 430 2.84 0.83 4.90
CA ARG A 430 4.07 0.51 4.16
C ARG A 430 4.59 -0.85 4.65
N GLY A 431 4.98 -1.73 3.73
CA GLY A 431 5.59 -3.02 4.07
C GLY A 431 7.06 -2.90 4.49
N ASP A 432 7.71 -4.03 4.77
CA ASP A 432 9.09 -4.16 5.27
C ASP A 432 10.13 -3.36 4.46
N ARG A 433 9.92 -3.17 3.16
CA ARG A 433 10.80 -2.39 2.26
C ARG A 433 10.23 -1.02 1.89
N LEU A 434 9.35 -0.48 2.73
CA LEU A 434 8.64 0.79 2.52
C LEU A 434 7.77 0.83 1.26
N ALA A 435 7.58 -0.32 0.61
CA ALA A 435 6.70 -0.51 -0.54
C ALA A 435 5.25 -0.73 -0.07
N PHE A 436 4.29 -0.10 -0.74
CA PHE A 436 2.86 -0.30 -0.52
C PHE A 436 2.41 -1.67 -1.04
N SER A 437 2.75 -2.72 -0.29
CA SER A 437 2.65 -4.12 -0.70
C SER A 437 1.23 -4.53 -1.08
N VAL A 438 0.23 -4.08 -0.32
CA VAL A 438 -1.19 -4.34 -0.61
C VAL A 438 -1.59 -3.74 -1.97
N GLY A 439 -1.15 -2.52 -2.26
CA GLY A 439 -1.40 -1.86 -3.55
C GLY A 439 -0.74 -2.61 -4.71
N ILE A 440 0.52 -3.03 -4.56
CA ILE A 440 1.26 -3.79 -5.58
C ILE A 440 0.57 -5.13 -5.88
N ILE A 441 0.21 -5.89 -4.84
CA ILE A 441 -0.46 -7.19 -5.00
C ILE A 441 -1.85 -7.01 -5.63
N THR A 442 -2.61 -6.00 -5.20
CA THR A 442 -3.94 -5.71 -5.77
C THR A 442 -3.84 -5.40 -7.25
N LEU A 443 -2.89 -4.56 -7.66
CA LEU A 443 -2.64 -4.25 -9.07
C LEU A 443 -2.30 -5.51 -9.88
N ALA A 444 -1.39 -6.34 -9.38
CA ALA A 444 -0.97 -7.58 -10.05
C ALA A 444 -2.14 -8.56 -10.23
N VAL A 445 -2.98 -8.73 -9.21
CA VAL A 445 -4.16 -9.60 -9.26
C VAL A 445 -5.18 -9.08 -10.27
N LEU A 446 -5.51 -7.79 -10.22
CA LEU A 446 -6.47 -7.19 -11.16
C LEU A 446 -5.97 -7.24 -12.61
N ALA A 447 -4.70 -6.94 -12.85
CA ALA A 447 -4.09 -7.03 -14.18
C ALA A 447 -4.08 -8.48 -14.70
N SER A 448 -3.75 -9.45 -13.85
CA SER A 448 -3.79 -10.88 -14.20
C SER A 448 -5.20 -11.33 -14.58
N ILE A 449 -6.22 -10.88 -13.85
CA ILE A 449 -7.63 -11.18 -14.16
C ILE A 449 -8.01 -10.64 -15.55
N LEU A 450 -7.64 -9.39 -15.86
CA LEU A 450 -7.91 -8.82 -17.19
C LEU A 450 -7.19 -9.58 -18.31
N LEU A 451 -5.92 -9.92 -18.11
CA LEU A 451 -5.14 -10.71 -19.09
C LEU A 451 -5.80 -12.07 -19.38
N ILE A 452 -6.34 -12.74 -18.36
CA ILE A 452 -7.05 -14.01 -18.51
C ILE A 452 -8.39 -13.80 -19.24
N ILE A 453 -9.19 -12.81 -18.84
CA ILE A 453 -10.50 -12.53 -19.45
C ILE A 453 -10.37 -12.20 -20.93
N PHE A 454 -9.40 -11.34 -21.28
CA PHE A 454 -9.17 -10.90 -22.66
C PHE A 454 -8.19 -11.79 -23.43
N ARG A 455 -7.78 -12.93 -22.85
CA ARG A 455 -6.88 -13.92 -23.46
C ARG A 455 -5.57 -13.31 -24.01
N GLY A 456 -5.01 -12.33 -23.31
CA GLY A 456 -3.80 -11.61 -23.75
C GLY A 456 -3.99 -10.78 -25.03
N SER A 457 -5.22 -10.42 -25.41
CA SER A 457 -5.46 -9.61 -26.61
C SER A 457 -5.19 -8.12 -26.35
N THR A 458 -4.10 -7.60 -26.93
CA THR A 458 -3.75 -6.18 -26.86
C THR A 458 -4.85 -5.29 -27.43
N ASN A 459 -5.48 -5.67 -28.53
CA ASN A 459 -6.52 -4.87 -29.20
C ASN A 459 -7.75 -4.64 -28.31
N ALA A 460 -8.23 -5.71 -27.66
CA ALA A 460 -9.38 -5.60 -26.76
C ALA A 460 -9.04 -4.77 -25.52
N LEU A 461 -7.83 -4.92 -24.97
CA LEU A 461 -7.36 -4.17 -23.81
C LEU A 461 -7.20 -2.66 -24.10
N ILE A 462 -6.65 -2.29 -25.27
CA ILE A 462 -6.48 -0.87 -25.69
C ILE A 462 -7.84 -0.16 -25.77
N ASN A 463 -8.90 -0.86 -26.18
CA ASN A 463 -10.22 -0.26 -26.30
C ASN A 463 -10.81 0.21 -24.96
N LEU A 464 -10.42 -0.41 -23.85
CA LEU A 464 -10.84 -0.03 -22.50
C LEU A 464 -10.02 1.17 -21.96
N PHE A 465 -8.77 1.28 -22.40
CA PHE A 465 -7.76 2.16 -21.85
C PHE A 465 -8.05 3.66 -22.05
N ALA A 466 -8.55 4.03 -23.24
CA ALA A 466 -8.67 5.45 -23.60
C ALA A 466 -9.73 6.22 -22.77
N VAL A 467 -10.79 5.58 -22.27
CA VAL A 467 -11.91 6.30 -21.61
C VAL A 467 -11.47 6.97 -20.32
N GLY A 468 -10.76 6.24 -19.45
CA GLY A 468 -10.39 6.72 -18.11
C GLY A 468 -9.47 7.95 -18.17
N VAL A 469 -8.44 7.87 -19.01
CA VAL A 469 -7.43 8.95 -19.14
C VAL A 469 -8.06 10.27 -19.57
N PHE A 470 -8.95 10.27 -20.58
CA PHE A 470 -9.57 11.52 -21.01
C PHE A 470 -10.54 12.09 -19.97
N VAL A 471 -11.25 11.25 -19.21
CA VAL A 471 -12.06 11.72 -18.08
C VAL A 471 -11.18 12.39 -17.02
N ALA A 472 -10.05 11.78 -16.66
CA ALA A 472 -9.10 12.35 -15.72
C ALA A 472 -8.50 13.67 -16.23
N PHE A 473 -8.13 13.74 -17.51
CA PHE A 473 -7.63 14.97 -18.14
C PHE A 473 -8.68 16.07 -18.14
N THR A 474 -9.93 15.78 -18.53
CA THR A 474 -11.00 16.77 -18.53
C THR A 474 -11.25 17.32 -17.14
N LEU A 475 -11.30 16.47 -16.12
CA LEU A 475 -11.51 16.90 -14.74
C LEU A 475 -10.33 17.70 -14.19
N SER A 476 -9.09 17.29 -14.48
CA SER A 476 -7.89 18.05 -14.09
C SER A 476 -7.88 19.44 -14.73
N GLN A 477 -8.20 19.52 -16.02
CA GLN A 477 -8.16 20.78 -16.77
C GLN A 477 -9.32 21.70 -16.39
N ALA A 478 -10.52 21.17 -16.19
CA ALA A 478 -11.64 21.91 -15.62
C ALA A 478 -11.32 22.43 -14.21
N GLY A 479 -10.65 21.62 -13.38
CA GLY A 479 -10.14 22.04 -12.08
C GLY A 479 -9.17 23.21 -12.17
N MET A 480 -8.22 23.16 -13.12
CA MET A 480 -7.30 24.28 -13.36
C MET A 480 -8.01 25.54 -13.88
N VAL A 481 -9.08 25.43 -14.66
CA VAL A 481 -9.89 26.59 -15.07
C VAL A 481 -10.47 27.29 -13.82
N VAL A 482 -11.03 26.52 -12.89
CA VAL A 482 -11.57 27.05 -11.62
C VAL A 482 -10.45 27.64 -10.75
N HIS A 483 -9.29 26.96 -10.68
CA HIS A 483 -8.11 27.45 -9.99
C HIS A 483 -7.70 28.85 -10.47
N TRP A 484 -7.50 29.04 -11.78
CA TRP A 484 -7.13 30.33 -12.35
C TRP A 484 -8.22 31.38 -12.23
N TRP A 485 -9.49 30.97 -12.22
CA TRP A 485 -10.61 31.86 -11.98
C TRP A 485 -10.61 32.42 -10.55
N HIS A 486 -10.21 31.62 -9.56
CA HIS A 486 -10.03 32.08 -8.18
C HIS A 486 -8.82 33.00 -8.02
N LEU A 487 -7.72 32.76 -8.75
CA LEU A 487 -6.51 33.60 -8.69
C LEU A 487 -6.57 34.88 -9.54
N ARG A 488 -7.72 35.23 -10.12
CA ARG A 488 -7.88 36.37 -11.05
C ARG A 488 -7.51 37.73 -10.47
N THR A 489 -7.52 37.88 -9.15
CA THR A 489 -7.18 39.14 -8.46
C THR A 489 -5.69 39.27 -8.15
N THR A 490 -4.95 38.16 -8.14
CA THR A 490 -3.57 38.11 -7.65
C THR A 490 -2.57 37.96 -8.80
N GLU A 491 -2.93 37.21 -9.84
CA GLU A 491 -2.03 36.85 -10.94
C GLU A 491 -2.31 37.66 -12.20
N ARG A 492 -1.29 38.27 -12.83
CA ARG A 492 -1.47 39.07 -14.06
C ARG A 492 -1.77 38.25 -15.32
N HIS A 493 -1.40 36.98 -15.34
CA HIS A 493 -1.52 36.10 -16.53
C HIS A 493 -2.68 35.09 -16.45
N TRP A 494 -3.58 35.24 -15.47
CA TRP A 494 -4.67 34.31 -15.21
C TRP A 494 -5.53 34.02 -16.45
N LEU A 495 -5.83 35.04 -17.27
CA LEU A 495 -6.69 34.89 -18.45
C LEU A 495 -6.07 33.97 -19.50
N ARG A 496 -4.75 34.08 -19.74
CA ARG A 496 -4.05 33.22 -20.70
C ARG A 496 -4.03 31.77 -20.22
N SER A 497 -3.73 31.55 -18.94
CA SER A 497 -3.73 30.22 -18.35
C SER A 497 -5.12 29.59 -18.34
N LEU A 498 -6.15 30.41 -18.04
CA LEU A 498 -7.54 29.98 -18.07
C LEU A 498 -7.99 29.59 -19.48
N LEU A 499 -7.64 30.37 -20.51
CA LEU A 499 -7.99 30.04 -21.89
C LEU A 499 -7.30 28.75 -22.36
N ILE A 500 -6.02 28.54 -22.02
CA ILE A 500 -5.29 27.33 -22.39
C ILE A 500 -5.94 26.09 -21.73
N ASN A 501 -6.22 26.14 -20.44
CA ASN A 501 -6.87 25.03 -19.74
C ASN A 501 -8.34 24.84 -20.17
N GLY A 502 -9.04 25.93 -20.53
CA GLY A 502 -10.40 25.87 -21.04
C GLY A 502 -10.48 25.19 -22.41
N VAL A 503 -9.59 25.56 -23.34
CA VAL A 503 -9.47 24.89 -24.65
C VAL A 503 -9.16 23.41 -24.46
N GLY A 504 -8.22 23.08 -23.58
CA GLY A 504 -7.88 21.69 -23.33
C GLY A 504 -8.99 20.90 -22.62
N ALA A 505 -9.72 21.50 -21.67
CA ALA A 505 -10.86 20.86 -21.01
C ALA A 505 -11.97 20.52 -22.01
N ILE A 506 -12.26 21.45 -22.94
CA ILE A 506 -13.21 21.22 -24.03
C ILE A 506 -12.68 20.14 -24.97
N ALA A 507 -11.42 20.23 -25.42
CA ALA A 507 -10.84 19.27 -26.36
C ALA A 507 -10.83 17.85 -25.78
N THR A 508 -10.33 17.68 -24.55
CA THR A 508 -10.32 16.39 -23.86
C THR A 508 -11.72 15.89 -23.54
N GLY A 509 -12.66 16.76 -23.19
CA GLY A 509 -14.05 16.39 -22.93
C GLY A 509 -14.78 15.91 -24.19
N VAL A 510 -14.54 16.56 -25.33
CA VAL A 510 -15.03 16.10 -26.64
C VAL A 510 -14.42 14.74 -26.97
N VAL A 511 -13.12 14.55 -26.78
CA VAL A 511 -12.50 13.24 -26.99
C VAL A 511 -13.07 12.17 -26.06
N ALA A 512 -13.27 12.46 -24.77
CA ALA A 512 -13.90 11.54 -23.83
C ALA A 512 -15.30 11.11 -24.31
N LEU A 513 -16.10 12.05 -24.81
CA LEU A 513 -17.44 11.77 -25.36
C LEU A 513 -17.38 10.94 -26.65
N VAL A 514 -16.44 11.26 -27.55
CA VAL A 514 -16.23 10.51 -28.79
C VAL A 514 -15.79 9.07 -28.47
N VAL A 515 -14.82 8.89 -27.56
CA VAL A 515 -14.36 7.56 -27.14
C VAL A 515 -15.51 6.79 -26.49
N ALA A 516 -16.23 7.40 -25.55
CA ALA A 516 -17.33 6.75 -24.82
C ALA A 516 -18.48 6.33 -25.76
N SER A 517 -18.80 7.13 -26.77
CA SER A 517 -19.89 6.83 -27.73
C SER A 517 -19.46 5.85 -28.82
N THR A 518 -18.30 6.05 -29.45
CA THR A 518 -17.85 5.21 -30.58
C THR A 518 -17.41 3.82 -30.15
N LYS A 519 -16.81 3.69 -28.95
CA LYS A 519 -16.32 2.41 -28.43
C LYS A 519 -17.25 1.72 -27.46
N PHE A 520 -18.46 2.26 -27.25
CA PHE A 520 -19.39 1.71 -26.27
C PHE A 520 -19.62 0.21 -26.48
N LEU A 521 -19.82 -0.20 -27.74
CA LEU A 521 -20.05 -1.60 -28.12
C LEU A 521 -18.78 -2.47 -28.12
N GLU A 522 -17.60 -1.85 -28.16
CA GLU A 522 -16.29 -2.53 -28.24
C GLU A 522 -15.65 -2.77 -26.86
N GLY A 523 -16.36 -2.42 -25.78
CA GLY A 523 -15.94 -2.69 -24.40
C GLY A 523 -15.80 -1.44 -23.53
N ALA A 524 -15.87 -0.23 -24.08
CA ALA A 524 -15.77 1.02 -23.30
C ALA A 524 -16.86 1.15 -22.23
N TRP A 525 -18.02 0.50 -22.44
CA TRP A 525 -19.09 0.44 -21.45
C TRP A 525 -18.64 -0.10 -20.09
N ILE A 526 -17.65 -0.99 -20.06
CA ILE A 526 -17.11 -1.58 -18.82
C ILE A 526 -16.53 -0.46 -17.94
N VAL A 527 -15.73 0.45 -18.52
CA VAL A 527 -15.12 1.56 -17.76
C VAL A 527 -16.17 2.59 -17.34
N VAL A 528 -17.13 2.89 -18.23
CA VAL A 528 -18.23 3.82 -17.93
C VAL A 528 -19.08 3.34 -16.75
N VAL A 529 -19.28 2.03 -16.59
CA VAL A 529 -20.00 1.42 -15.47
C VAL A 529 -19.11 1.26 -14.23
N LEU A 530 -17.85 0.90 -14.42
CA LEU A 530 -16.92 0.62 -13.33
C LEU A 530 -16.56 1.88 -12.54
N ILE A 531 -16.41 3.04 -13.19
CA ILE A 531 -16.11 4.32 -12.51
C ILE A 531 -17.18 4.65 -11.44
N PRO A 532 -18.50 4.72 -11.75
CA PRO A 532 -19.54 4.91 -10.75
C PRO A 532 -19.52 3.87 -9.63
N ILE A 533 -19.28 2.59 -9.95
CA ILE A 533 -19.22 1.52 -8.93
C ILE A 533 -18.07 1.75 -7.95
N ILE A 534 -16.89 2.11 -8.46
CA ILE A 534 -15.72 2.41 -7.61
C ILE A 534 -15.98 3.66 -6.77
N VAL A 535 -16.59 4.71 -7.35
CA VAL A 535 -16.98 5.91 -6.59
C VAL A 535 -17.97 5.56 -5.48
N LEU A 536 -19.00 4.75 -5.76
CA LEU A 536 -19.94 4.27 -4.75
C LEU A 536 -19.23 3.47 -3.65
N LEU A 537 -18.27 2.60 -4.01
CA LEU A 537 -17.47 1.86 -3.05
C LEU A 537 -16.62 2.79 -2.17
N PHE A 538 -15.94 3.78 -2.75
CA PHE A 538 -15.17 4.78 -1.99
C PHE A 538 -16.05 5.57 -1.04
N THR A 539 -17.19 6.05 -1.51
CA THR A 539 -18.14 6.76 -0.65
C THR A 539 -18.70 5.85 0.43
N GLY A 540 -19.04 4.59 0.14
CA GLY A 540 -19.53 3.63 1.12
C GLY A 540 -18.52 3.35 2.24
N ILE A 541 -17.24 3.21 1.89
CA ILE A 541 -16.15 3.04 2.87
C ILE A 541 -16.01 4.29 3.75
N SER A 542 -16.00 5.48 3.14
CA SER A 542 -15.88 6.75 3.87
C SER A 542 -17.06 6.95 4.85
N HIS A 543 -18.29 6.72 4.40
CA HIS A 543 -19.48 6.78 5.26
C HIS A 543 -19.43 5.76 6.40
N HIS A 544 -18.91 4.55 6.15
CA HIS A 544 -18.73 3.54 7.19
C HIS A 544 -17.75 4.03 8.27
N TYR A 545 -16.62 4.63 7.88
CA TYR A 545 -15.68 5.19 8.84
C TYR A 545 -16.24 6.38 9.61
N GLU A 546 -16.96 7.29 8.96
CA GLU A 546 -17.64 8.40 9.64
C GLU A 546 -18.73 7.92 10.62
N HIS A 547 -19.39 6.81 10.32
CA HIS A 547 -20.37 6.20 11.21
C HIS A 547 -19.68 5.62 12.45
N VAL A 548 -18.62 4.83 12.25
CA VAL A 548 -17.82 4.26 13.35
C VAL A 548 -17.21 5.35 14.23
N GLU A 549 -16.71 6.44 13.64
CA GLU A 549 -16.11 7.55 14.40
C GLU A 549 -17.16 8.30 15.23
N ARG A 550 -18.37 8.50 14.69
CA ARG A 550 -19.48 9.10 15.45
C ARG A 550 -19.88 8.26 16.66
N GLU A 551 -19.91 6.94 16.55
CA GLU A 551 -20.21 6.04 17.67
C GLU A 551 -19.09 6.04 18.74
N ARG A 552 -17.85 6.33 18.32
CA ARG A 552 -16.68 6.44 19.20
C ARG A 552 -16.64 7.71 20.05
N ILE A 553 -17.44 8.76 19.81
CA ILE A 553 -17.31 10.05 20.53
C ILE A 553 -18.34 10.22 21.68
N THR A 554 -19.20 9.24 21.95
CA THR A 554 -20.21 9.36 23.02
C THR A 554 -19.62 9.11 24.44
N ALA A 555 -20.04 9.93 25.41
CA ALA A 555 -19.47 10.00 26.76
C ALA A 555 -19.50 8.66 27.54
N ILE A 556 -18.33 8.19 27.99
CA ILE A 556 -18.16 7.16 29.04
C ILE A 556 -17.61 7.87 30.27
N PRO A 557 -17.88 7.42 31.51
CA PRO A 557 -17.17 7.89 32.70
C PRO A 557 -15.65 7.88 32.48
N LEU A 558 -15.06 9.07 32.47
CA LEU A 558 -13.64 9.29 32.14
C LEU A 558 -12.72 9.08 33.36
N HIS A 559 -13.27 9.00 34.57
CA HIS A 559 -12.45 8.89 35.77
C HIS A 559 -12.27 7.43 36.22
N PRO A 560 -11.01 6.97 36.42
CA PRO A 560 -10.72 5.65 36.95
C PRO A 560 -11.42 5.32 38.28
N LYS A 561 -11.77 6.35 39.06
CA LYS A 561 -12.44 6.21 40.36
C LYS A 561 -13.91 5.82 40.24
N ASP A 562 -14.52 6.01 39.08
CA ASP A 562 -15.93 5.70 38.83
C ASP A 562 -16.12 4.24 38.39
N ILE A 563 -15.01 3.50 38.18
CA ILE A 563 -15.04 2.10 37.76
C ILE A 563 -15.03 1.20 38.99
N HIS A 564 -16.18 0.59 39.29
CA HIS A 564 -16.30 -0.43 40.33
C HIS A 564 -16.14 -1.83 39.72
N HIS A 565 -15.17 -2.61 40.19
CA HIS A 565 -14.87 -3.94 39.65
C HIS A 565 -15.63 -5.03 40.39
N ARG A 566 -16.26 -5.93 39.62
CA ARG A 566 -16.77 -7.21 40.12
C ARG A 566 -16.14 -8.34 39.33
N LEU A 567 -15.52 -9.30 40.03
CA LEU A 567 -14.76 -10.36 39.37
C LEU A 567 -15.39 -11.73 39.56
N ILE A 568 -15.53 -12.46 38.45
CA ILE A 568 -15.99 -13.84 38.42
C ILE A 568 -14.86 -14.74 37.93
N VAL A 569 -14.55 -15.80 38.70
CA VAL A 569 -13.54 -16.80 38.33
C VAL A 569 -14.21 -18.15 38.09
N PRO A 570 -14.46 -18.55 36.83
CA PRO A 570 -14.96 -19.90 36.55
C PRO A 570 -13.87 -20.93 36.82
N ILE A 571 -14.16 -21.88 37.73
CA ILE A 571 -13.23 -22.95 38.12
C ILE A 571 -13.86 -24.32 37.86
N ALA A 572 -13.09 -25.21 37.23
CA ALA A 572 -13.46 -26.62 37.09
C ALA A 572 -13.04 -27.43 38.32
N GLU A 573 -11.83 -27.18 38.81
CA GLU A 573 -11.20 -27.88 39.94
C GLU A 573 -10.30 -26.91 40.72
N LEU A 574 -10.05 -27.16 42.01
CA LEU A 574 -9.18 -26.33 42.84
C LEU A 574 -7.69 -26.69 42.65
N ASN A 575 -7.17 -26.41 41.46
CA ASN A 575 -5.76 -26.60 41.12
C ASN A 575 -4.94 -25.30 41.31
N LEU A 576 -3.62 -25.37 41.09
CA LEU A 576 -2.71 -24.22 41.21
C LEU A 576 -3.11 -23.04 40.30
N ALA A 577 -3.58 -23.32 39.08
CA ALA A 577 -4.04 -22.30 38.15
C ALA A 577 -5.31 -21.59 38.67
N ALA A 578 -6.25 -22.33 39.26
CA ALA A 578 -7.44 -21.77 39.89
C ALA A 578 -7.08 -20.91 41.11
N LYS A 579 -6.19 -21.39 41.99
CA LYS A 579 -5.71 -20.63 43.15
C LYS A 579 -5.03 -19.33 42.73
N GLN A 580 -4.16 -19.38 41.71
CA GLN A 580 -3.50 -18.21 41.16
C GLN A 580 -4.49 -17.22 40.51
N ALA A 581 -5.48 -17.72 39.76
CA ALA A 581 -6.50 -16.87 39.15
C ALA A 581 -7.39 -16.17 40.19
N VAL A 582 -7.76 -16.85 41.27
CA VAL A 582 -8.49 -16.25 42.40
C VAL A 582 -7.62 -15.23 43.14
N ALA A 583 -6.34 -15.53 43.37
CA ALA A 583 -5.40 -14.59 43.96
C ALA A 583 -5.24 -13.32 43.11
N TYR A 584 -5.13 -13.47 41.79
CA TYR A 584 -5.09 -12.36 40.82
C TYR A 584 -6.40 -11.55 40.81
N ALA A 585 -7.55 -12.22 40.91
CA ALA A 585 -8.82 -11.51 40.98
C ALA A 585 -8.93 -10.66 42.26
N ARG A 586 -8.45 -11.21 43.38
CA ARG A 586 -8.46 -10.54 44.70
C ARG A 586 -7.50 -9.36 44.81
N SER A 587 -6.41 -9.36 44.03
CA SER A 587 -5.51 -8.21 43.99
C SER A 587 -6.11 -7.02 43.23
N ILE A 588 -7.18 -7.23 42.46
CA ILE A 588 -7.93 -6.19 41.73
C ILE A 588 -9.10 -5.67 42.58
N ALA A 589 -9.93 -6.57 43.11
CA ALA A 589 -11.07 -6.17 43.95
C ALA A 589 -11.34 -7.18 45.07
N PRO A 590 -11.88 -6.73 46.22
CA PRO A 590 -12.22 -7.63 47.32
C PRO A 590 -13.41 -8.55 47.01
N GLN A 591 -14.33 -8.11 46.14
CA GLN A 591 -15.52 -8.88 45.77
C GLN A 591 -15.22 -9.83 44.61
N VAL A 592 -14.79 -11.04 44.94
CA VAL A 592 -14.52 -12.12 43.97
C VAL A 592 -15.46 -13.28 44.21
N THR A 593 -16.17 -13.70 43.17
CA THR A 593 -16.99 -14.92 43.18
C THR A 593 -16.33 -15.99 42.32
N ALA A 594 -15.95 -17.10 42.93
CA ALA A 594 -15.58 -18.30 42.19
C ALA A 594 -16.85 -19.05 41.79
N VAL A 595 -16.94 -19.47 40.52
CA VAL A 595 -18.13 -20.14 40.00
C VAL A 595 -17.75 -21.51 39.47
N HIS A 596 -18.45 -22.53 39.93
CA HIS A 596 -18.30 -23.90 39.46
C HIS A 596 -19.62 -24.41 38.88
N VAL A 597 -19.56 -25.06 37.71
CA VAL A 597 -20.72 -25.75 37.13
C VAL A 597 -20.65 -27.22 37.49
N ALA A 598 -21.54 -27.66 38.39
CA ALA A 598 -21.56 -29.00 38.96
C ALA A 598 -22.15 -30.03 37.97
N VAL A 599 -21.33 -30.51 37.04
CA VAL A 599 -21.72 -31.59 36.11
C VAL A 599 -21.87 -32.93 36.84
N GLU A 600 -21.05 -33.16 37.87
CA GLU A 600 -21.06 -34.36 38.71
C GLU A 600 -21.17 -33.94 40.18
N ARG A 601 -22.13 -34.51 40.91
CA ARG A 601 -22.42 -34.11 42.29
C ARG A 601 -21.27 -34.44 43.26
N GLU A 602 -20.63 -35.60 43.09
CA GLU A 602 -19.46 -36.00 43.89
C GLU A 602 -18.28 -35.03 43.74
N LYS A 603 -17.99 -34.58 42.51
CA LYS A 603 -16.91 -33.62 42.25
C LYS A 603 -17.22 -32.23 42.81
N ALA A 604 -18.48 -31.81 42.75
CA ALA A 604 -18.89 -30.53 43.33
C ALA A 604 -18.77 -30.53 44.87
N GLU A 605 -19.11 -31.64 45.52
CA GLU A 605 -18.93 -31.82 46.97
C GLU A 605 -17.45 -31.87 47.36
N ALA A 606 -16.63 -32.59 46.59
CA ALA A 606 -15.17 -32.62 46.78
C ALA A 606 -14.54 -31.22 46.60
N LEU A 607 -14.97 -30.47 45.59
CA LEU A 607 -14.52 -29.10 45.36
C LEU A 607 -14.90 -28.19 46.52
N ARG A 608 -16.13 -28.31 47.03
CA ARG A 608 -16.62 -27.51 48.18
C ARG A 608 -15.82 -27.79 49.44
N ALA A 609 -15.54 -29.06 49.74
CA ALA A 609 -14.71 -29.43 50.89
C ALA A 609 -13.27 -28.88 50.76
N ALA A 610 -12.66 -29.03 49.58
CA ALA A 610 -11.32 -28.50 49.31
C ALA A 610 -11.28 -26.96 49.35
N TRP A 611 -12.36 -26.30 48.90
CA TRP A 611 -12.51 -24.85 48.97
C TRP A 611 -12.60 -24.36 50.42
N ASP A 612 -13.45 -24.98 51.24
CA ASP A 612 -13.63 -24.61 52.65
C ASP A 612 -12.33 -24.80 53.46
N GLU A 613 -11.58 -25.87 53.20
CA GLU A 613 -10.27 -26.09 53.80
C GLU A 613 -9.27 -24.99 53.39
N TRP A 614 -9.24 -24.65 52.11
CA TRP A 614 -8.39 -23.57 51.60
C TRP A 614 -8.79 -22.21 52.18
N GLN A 615 -10.09 -21.92 52.35
CA GLN A 615 -10.57 -20.69 52.97
C GLN A 615 -10.16 -20.55 54.43
N ARG A 616 -10.11 -21.65 55.20
CA ARG A 616 -9.62 -21.60 56.59
C ARG A 616 -8.14 -21.23 56.69
N SER A 617 -7.38 -21.45 55.62
CA SER A 617 -5.96 -21.05 55.55
C SER A 617 -5.75 -19.57 55.18
N LEU A 618 -6.82 -18.86 54.83
CA LEU A 618 -6.80 -17.48 54.34
C LEU A 618 -7.27 -16.50 55.43
N SER A 619 -6.82 -15.24 55.34
CA SER A 619 -7.23 -14.17 56.26
C SER A 619 -8.67 -13.72 56.01
N ALA A 620 -9.33 -13.05 56.96
CA ALA A 620 -10.71 -12.57 56.78
C ALA A 620 -10.90 -11.62 55.58
N GLU A 621 -9.86 -10.86 55.23
CA GLU A 621 -9.79 -9.98 54.06
C GLU A 621 -9.57 -10.74 52.73
N GLU A 622 -9.26 -12.03 52.81
CA GLU A 622 -8.96 -12.93 51.70
C GLU A 622 -10.02 -14.03 51.59
N LEU A 623 -11.28 -13.75 51.96
CA LEU A 623 -12.40 -14.67 51.76
C LEU A 623 -13.09 -14.37 50.42
N SER A 624 -13.62 -15.40 49.76
CA SER A 624 -14.36 -15.27 48.50
C SER A 624 -15.59 -16.15 48.49
N SER A 625 -16.64 -15.77 47.76
CA SER A 625 -17.80 -16.65 47.58
C SER A 625 -17.47 -17.77 46.59
N LEU A 626 -18.01 -18.96 46.84
CA LEU A 626 -18.06 -20.05 45.87
C LEU A 626 -19.52 -20.34 45.54
N ASP A 627 -19.90 -20.07 44.29
CA ASP A 627 -21.23 -20.37 43.77
C ASP A 627 -21.16 -21.65 42.93
N ILE A 628 -21.98 -22.64 43.29
CA ILE A 628 -22.09 -23.91 42.58
C ILE A 628 -23.39 -23.90 41.79
N ILE A 629 -23.28 -23.90 40.46
CA ILE A 629 -24.40 -23.90 39.52
C ILE A 629 -24.70 -25.34 39.13
N ASP A 630 -25.94 -25.78 39.33
CA ASP A 630 -26.43 -27.05 38.78
C ASP A 630 -26.87 -26.85 37.32
N PRO A 631 -26.20 -27.48 36.34
CA PRO A 631 -26.55 -27.34 34.92
C PRO A 631 -27.81 -28.13 34.53
N GLY A 632 -28.32 -29.04 35.39
CA GLY A 632 -29.38 -29.97 35.04
C GLY A 632 -29.01 -30.85 33.84
N GLN A 633 -29.89 -30.92 32.83
CA GLN A 633 -29.63 -31.65 31.57
C GLN A 633 -28.94 -30.82 30.47
N ARG A 634 -28.52 -29.57 30.77
CA ARG A 634 -27.98 -28.65 29.76
C ARG A 634 -26.46 -28.80 29.61
N LEU A 635 -25.95 -28.34 28.47
CA LEU A 635 -24.51 -28.19 28.27
C LEU A 635 -23.95 -27.19 29.31
N PRO A 636 -22.81 -27.48 29.99
CA PRO A 636 -22.30 -26.69 31.12
C PRO A 636 -21.99 -25.21 30.81
N LEU A 637 -21.78 -24.88 29.54
CA LEU A 637 -21.42 -23.52 29.10
C LEU A 637 -22.60 -22.54 29.22
N LEU A 638 -23.82 -22.98 28.91
CA LEU A 638 -25.01 -22.12 28.87
C LEU A 638 -25.41 -21.61 30.27
N PRO A 639 -25.51 -22.46 31.31
CA PRO A 639 -25.80 -22.00 32.67
C PRO A 639 -24.77 -21.03 33.24
N LEU A 640 -23.49 -21.20 32.88
CA LEU A 640 -22.44 -20.27 33.28
C LEU A 640 -22.65 -18.88 32.64
N LEU A 641 -23.00 -18.84 31.36
CA LEU A 641 -23.30 -17.59 30.66
C LEU A 641 -24.56 -16.93 31.22
N ASP A 642 -25.62 -17.70 31.49
CA ASP A 642 -26.86 -17.19 32.10
C ASP A 642 -26.59 -16.57 33.48
N TYR A 643 -25.71 -17.19 34.27
CA TYR A 643 -25.27 -16.65 35.57
C TYR A 643 -24.47 -15.35 35.40
N ILE A 644 -23.52 -15.30 34.47
CA ILE A 644 -22.73 -14.09 34.18
C ILE A 644 -23.65 -12.95 33.72
N ASP A 645 -24.64 -13.24 32.89
CA ASP A 645 -25.63 -12.27 32.43
C ASP A 645 -26.53 -11.77 33.58
N ALA A 646 -26.95 -12.67 34.47
CA ALA A 646 -27.74 -12.31 35.64
C ALA A 646 -26.93 -11.42 36.60
N ALA A 647 -25.66 -11.76 36.84
CA ALA A 647 -24.74 -10.97 37.66
C ALA A 647 -24.52 -9.57 37.06
N HIS A 648 -24.34 -9.47 35.74
CA HIS A 648 -24.21 -8.18 35.06
C HIS A 648 -25.49 -7.33 35.16
N LYS A 649 -26.68 -7.94 35.00
CA LYS A 649 -27.97 -7.23 35.10
C LYS A 649 -28.30 -6.75 36.51
N GLN A 650 -27.85 -7.47 37.53
CA GLN A 650 -28.08 -7.08 38.93
C GLN A 650 -27.23 -5.87 39.34
N HIS A 651 -26.04 -5.72 38.73
CA HIS A 651 -25.10 -4.65 39.04
C HIS A 651 -24.63 -3.95 37.75
N PRO A 652 -25.52 -3.18 37.08
CA PRO A 652 -25.18 -2.53 35.80
C PRO A 652 -24.13 -1.43 35.95
N GLU A 653 -23.97 -0.87 37.15
CA GLU A 653 -23.00 0.18 37.48
C GLU A 653 -21.58 -0.38 37.73
N GLU A 654 -21.44 -1.71 37.88
CA GLU A 654 -20.16 -2.38 38.12
C GLU A 654 -19.62 -2.97 36.81
N THR A 655 -18.32 -2.77 36.55
CA THR A 655 -17.63 -3.41 35.43
C THR A 655 -17.34 -4.87 35.76
N LEU A 656 -18.03 -5.77 35.08
CA LEU A 656 -17.88 -7.22 35.28
C LEU A 656 -16.63 -7.73 34.55
N THR A 657 -15.70 -8.32 35.31
CA THR A 657 -14.48 -8.95 34.77
C THR A 657 -14.50 -10.46 35.01
N VAL A 658 -14.44 -11.25 33.93
CA VAL A 658 -14.34 -12.70 33.99
C VAL A 658 -12.87 -13.12 33.89
N VAL A 659 -12.34 -13.75 34.93
CA VAL A 659 -10.92 -14.16 35.02
C VAL A 659 -10.79 -15.64 34.71
N LEU A 660 -10.16 -15.96 33.58
CA LEU A 660 -10.02 -17.33 33.10
C LEU A 660 -8.64 -17.91 33.46
N PRO A 661 -8.56 -18.98 34.26
CA PRO A 661 -7.30 -19.70 34.49
C PRO A 661 -6.88 -20.45 33.22
N GLU A 662 -5.67 -20.21 32.72
CA GLU A 662 -5.12 -20.87 31.53
C GLU A 662 -3.79 -21.55 31.85
N VAL A 663 -3.59 -22.80 31.42
CA VAL A 663 -2.29 -23.46 31.50
C VAL A 663 -1.61 -23.29 30.14
N VAL A 664 -0.51 -22.54 30.08
CA VAL A 664 0.18 -22.23 28.81
C VAL A 664 1.28 -23.26 28.54
N GLU A 665 1.13 -24.03 27.47
CA GLU A 665 2.22 -24.78 26.83
C GLU A 665 2.66 -24.06 25.54
N SER A 666 3.97 -24.04 25.27
CA SER A 666 4.64 -23.24 24.22
C SER A 666 4.52 -23.79 22.78
N SER A 667 3.62 -24.75 22.52
CA SER A 667 3.54 -25.46 21.23
C SER A 667 2.16 -25.39 20.57
N PHE A 668 2.09 -25.73 19.27
CA PHE A 668 0.85 -25.84 18.46
C PHE A 668 -0.25 -26.70 19.11
N ARG A 669 0.11 -27.51 20.12
CA ARG A 669 -0.81 -28.21 21.03
C ARG A 669 -1.79 -27.27 21.75
N ARG A 670 -1.55 -25.95 21.79
CA ARG A 670 -2.47 -24.92 22.30
C ARG A 670 -3.88 -24.98 21.70
N LEU A 671 -4.02 -25.40 20.44
CA LEU A 671 -5.32 -25.53 19.78
C LEU A 671 -6.13 -26.75 20.28
N PHE A 672 -5.46 -27.73 20.89
CA PHE A 672 -6.05 -29.02 21.27
C PHE A 672 -6.37 -29.14 22.76
N TYR A 673 -5.81 -28.29 23.63
CA TYR A 673 -5.87 -28.51 25.08
C TYR A 673 -7.12 -27.99 25.81
N SER A 674 -7.96 -27.11 25.22
CA SER A 674 -9.29 -26.84 25.82
C SER A 674 -10.29 -26.13 24.88
N PRO A 675 -11.02 -26.85 24.01
CA PRO A 675 -12.09 -26.27 23.18
C PRO A 675 -13.20 -25.58 24.01
N LYS A 676 -13.37 -25.98 25.28
CA LYS A 676 -14.37 -25.37 26.21
C LYS A 676 -14.01 -23.94 26.61
N ILE A 677 -12.74 -23.68 26.97
CA ILE A 677 -12.27 -22.33 27.33
C ILE A 677 -12.27 -21.43 26.08
N LEU A 678 -11.88 -21.97 24.92
CA LEU A 678 -11.92 -21.23 23.65
C LEU A 678 -13.36 -20.83 23.28
N GLY A 679 -14.32 -21.73 23.44
CA GLY A 679 -15.75 -21.45 23.22
C GLY A 679 -16.31 -20.40 24.18
N LEU A 680 -15.94 -20.46 25.47
CA LEU A 680 -16.32 -19.45 26.45
C LEU A 680 -15.72 -18.08 26.11
N LYS A 681 -14.43 -18.02 25.76
CA LYS A 681 -13.77 -16.79 25.31
C LYS A 681 -14.45 -16.18 24.09
N ALA A 682 -14.71 -16.99 23.06
CA ALA A 682 -15.38 -16.53 21.86
C ALA A 682 -16.76 -15.95 22.18
N THR A 683 -17.52 -16.59 23.07
CA THR A 683 -18.87 -16.13 23.41
C THR A 683 -18.87 -14.87 24.29
N LEU A 684 -17.93 -14.76 25.24
CA LEU A 684 -17.79 -13.58 26.09
C LEU A 684 -17.25 -12.35 25.33
N LEU A 685 -16.40 -12.56 24.32
CA LEU A 685 -15.81 -11.46 23.53
C LEU A 685 -16.86 -10.64 22.77
N PHE A 686 -18.00 -11.24 22.40
CA PHE A 686 -19.10 -10.57 21.71
C PHE A 686 -20.18 -10.01 22.66
N ARG A 687 -19.99 -10.13 23.98
CA ARG A 687 -20.92 -9.60 24.98
C ARG A 687 -20.53 -8.16 25.33
N PRO A 688 -21.46 -7.19 25.26
CA PRO A 688 -21.15 -5.81 25.64
C PRO A 688 -20.85 -5.71 27.14
N ASN A 689 -19.94 -4.81 27.51
CA ASN A 689 -19.61 -4.44 28.89
C ASN A 689 -19.07 -5.56 29.81
N ILE A 690 -18.55 -6.66 29.24
CA ILE A 690 -17.85 -7.71 29.99
C ILE A 690 -16.38 -7.70 29.62
N VAL A 691 -15.51 -7.55 30.61
CA VAL A 691 -14.06 -7.65 30.43
C VAL A 691 -13.63 -9.10 30.64
N VAL A 692 -12.79 -9.62 29.77
CA VAL A 692 -12.25 -10.99 29.89
C VAL A 692 -10.75 -10.91 30.13
N ALA A 693 -10.29 -11.42 31.28
CA ALA A 693 -8.89 -11.46 31.66
C ALA A 693 -8.38 -12.91 31.66
N ASN A 694 -7.27 -13.19 30.98
CA ASN A 694 -6.64 -14.51 30.97
C ASN A 694 -5.45 -14.52 31.92
N VAL A 695 -5.44 -15.44 32.88
CA VAL A 695 -4.34 -15.61 33.83
C VAL A 695 -3.60 -16.89 33.48
N PRO A 696 -2.45 -16.80 32.79
CA PRO A 696 -1.64 -17.96 32.48
C PRO A 696 -0.92 -18.47 33.74
N LEU A 697 -0.91 -19.79 33.94
CA LEU A 697 -0.09 -20.44 34.97
C LEU A 697 1.38 -20.12 34.67
N GLN A 698 2.04 -19.44 35.62
CA GLN A 698 3.46 -19.10 35.47
C GLN A 698 4.31 -20.37 35.56
N GLN A 699 5.06 -20.68 34.49
CA GLN A 699 6.09 -21.72 34.56
C GLN A 699 7.27 -21.18 35.37
N ARG A 700 7.55 -21.82 36.53
CA ARG A 700 8.71 -21.61 37.42
C ARG A 700 9.37 -20.22 37.31
N ALA A 701 8.93 -19.28 38.14
CA ALA A 701 9.73 -18.10 38.44
C ALA A 701 11.08 -18.51 39.07
N SER A 702 12.13 -17.73 38.86
CA SER A 702 13.47 -17.94 39.42
C SER A 702 13.50 -18.09 40.95
N THR A 703 12.44 -17.68 41.63
CA THR A 703 12.23 -17.73 43.09
C THR A 703 11.55 -18.99 43.62
N GLY A 704 11.13 -19.93 42.77
CA GLY A 704 10.68 -21.27 43.18
C GLY A 704 9.26 -21.40 43.75
N THR A 705 8.54 -20.30 44.01
CA THR A 705 7.14 -20.31 44.48
C THR A 705 6.22 -19.51 43.55
N ILE A 706 5.04 -20.07 43.24
CA ILE A 706 4.00 -19.39 42.45
C ILE A 706 3.22 -18.49 43.41
N PRO A 707 3.02 -17.19 43.09
CA PRO A 707 2.28 -16.28 43.96
C PRO A 707 0.83 -16.74 44.06
N THR A 708 0.40 -17.03 45.28
CA THR A 708 -0.97 -17.50 45.57
C THR A 708 -1.71 -16.57 46.53
N ARG A 709 -1.06 -15.48 46.95
CA ARG A 709 -1.64 -14.43 47.79
C ARG A 709 -1.78 -13.13 47.01
N PRO A 710 -2.82 -12.33 47.27
CA PRO A 710 -3.04 -11.06 46.57
C PRO A 710 -1.87 -10.07 46.74
N LYS A 711 -1.28 -10.02 47.94
CA LYS A 711 -0.17 -9.10 48.28
C LYS A 711 1.13 -9.38 47.51
N GLU A 712 1.26 -10.56 46.92
CA GLU A 712 2.43 -10.97 46.14
C GLU A 712 2.31 -10.59 44.66
N ILE A 713 1.17 -10.04 44.24
CA ILE A 713 0.84 -9.74 42.85
C ILE A 713 0.98 -8.24 42.60
N HIS A 714 1.91 -7.87 41.73
CA HIS A 714 2.08 -6.49 41.26
C HIS A 714 1.55 -6.35 39.84
N HIS A 715 0.64 -5.39 39.64
CA HIS A 715 0.03 -5.13 38.34
C HIS A 715 0.78 -4.05 37.56
N ARG A 716 1.18 -4.37 36.34
CA ARG A 716 1.65 -3.41 35.33
C ARG A 716 0.84 -3.62 34.06
N PHE A 717 0.29 -2.54 33.52
CA PHE A 717 -0.54 -2.60 32.31
C PHE A 717 0.17 -1.92 31.14
N VAL A 718 0.12 -2.58 29.99
CA VAL A 718 0.50 -1.99 28.70
C VAL A 718 -0.77 -1.93 27.87
N VAL A 719 -1.20 -0.72 27.50
CA VAL A 719 -2.40 -0.49 26.71
C VAL A 719 -1.97 -0.06 25.31
N PRO A 720 -2.12 -0.93 24.29
CA PRO A 720 -1.86 -0.53 22.91
C PRO A 720 -2.96 0.44 22.46
N ILE A 721 -2.55 1.62 21.98
CA ILE A 721 -3.47 2.63 21.45
C ILE A 721 -3.16 2.85 19.97
N ALA A 722 -4.20 2.91 19.13
CA ALA A 722 -4.06 3.32 17.73
C ALA A 722 -4.23 4.84 17.55
N GLY A 723 -4.75 5.50 18.58
CA GLY A 723 -5.06 6.91 18.70
C GLY A 723 -5.83 7.14 20.00
N LEU A 724 -6.15 8.39 20.33
CA LEU A 724 -7.02 8.72 21.48
C LEU A 724 -8.50 8.59 21.10
N ASP A 725 -8.92 7.35 20.83
CA ASP A 725 -10.33 7.03 20.70
C ASP A 725 -10.92 6.61 22.04
N ARG A 726 -12.26 6.53 22.11
CA ARG A 726 -12.98 6.11 23.32
C ARG A 726 -12.59 4.72 23.81
N ALA A 727 -12.25 3.81 22.90
CA ALA A 727 -11.81 2.47 23.28
C ALA A 727 -10.45 2.52 24.01
N ALA A 728 -9.51 3.31 23.50
CA ALA A 728 -8.23 3.55 24.14
C ALA A 728 -8.41 4.25 25.49
N ILE A 729 -9.24 5.29 25.58
CA ILE A 729 -9.49 6.02 26.83
C ILE A 729 -10.18 5.11 27.86
N ALA A 730 -11.20 4.34 27.47
CA ALA A 730 -11.87 3.39 28.36
C ALA A 730 -10.91 2.29 28.83
N SER A 731 -10.06 1.79 27.95
CA SER A 731 -9.04 0.79 28.30
C SER A 731 -7.99 1.36 29.27
N LEU A 732 -7.58 2.62 29.07
CA LEU A 732 -6.68 3.33 29.98
C LEU A 732 -7.33 3.60 31.33
N ALA A 733 -8.59 4.02 31.35
CA ALA A 733 -9.35 4.24 32.58
C ALA A 733 -9.50 2.94 33.37
N TYR A 734 -9.88 1.84 32.70
CA TYR A 734 -9.93 0.50 33.29
C TYR A 734 -8.57 0.09 33.86
N ALA A 735 -7.49 0.18 33.08
CA ALA A 735 -6.15 -0.16 33.57
C ALA A 735 -5.71 0.70 34.77
N ARG A 736 -5.99 2.01 34.74
CA ARG A 736 -5.65 2.95 35.82
C ARG A 736 -6.49 2.75 37.08
N SER A 737 -7.68 2.18 36.96
CA SER A 737 -8.50 1.83 38.11
C SER A 737 -7.93 0.64 38.90
N ILE A 738 -7.03 -0.14 38.30
CA ILE A 738 -6.40 -1.31 38.91
C ILE A 738 -4.96 -1.01 39.37
N SER A 739 -4.17 -0.29 38.57
CA SER A 739 -2.78 0.04 38.90
C SER A 739 -2.44 1.47 38.51
N ALA A 740 -1.57 2.12 39.29
CA ALA A 740 -0.96 3.39 38.91
C ALA A 740 0.04 3.23 37.74
N HIS A 741 0.62 2.04 37.56
CA HIS A 741 1.65 1.76 36.56
C HIS A 741 1.00 1.31 35.24
N VAL A 742 0.55 2.27 34.44
CA VAL A 742 -0.06 2.06 33.12
C VAL A 742 0.73 2.78 32.05
N THR A 743 1.19 2.02 31.05
CA THR A 743 1.91 2.54 29.90
C THR A 743 1.04 2.43 28.66
N ALA A 744 0.75 3.57 28.03
CA ALA A 744 0.10 3.59 26.72
C ALA A 744 1.18 3.45 25.64
N VAL A 745 0.99 2.54 24.68
CA VAL A 745 1.96 2.30 23.61
C VAL A 745 1.27 2.50 22.26
N HIS A 746 1.81 3.40 21.46
CA HIS A 746 1.39 3.60 20.08
C HIS A 746 2.50 3.15 19.13
N ALA A 747 2.20 2.21 18.23
CA ALA A 747 3.15 1.78 17.21
C ALA A 747 2.92 2.58 15.93
N VAL A 748 3.94 3.32 15.48
CA VAL A 748 3.81 4.28 14.38
C VAL A 748 4.75 3.94 13.23
N VAL A 749 4.28 4.18 12.00
CA VAL A 749 5.05 3.96 10.77
C VAL A 749 5.38 5.29 10.06
N ASP A 750 4.67 6.38 10.38
CA ASP A 750 4.81 7.70 9.76
C ASP A 750 5.02 8.82 10.80
N GLU A 751 6.03 9.66 10.61
CA GLU A 751 6.41 10.72 11.55
C GLU A 751 5.31 11.80 11.67
N GLU A 752 4.56 12.07 10.58
CA GLU A 752 3.44 13.02 10.58
C GLU A 752 2.28 12.56 11.49
N GLN A 753 2.09 11.24 11.63
CA GLN A 753 1.08 10.67 12.54
C GLN A 753 1.53 10.76 14.00
N VAL A 754 2.84 10.70 14.27
CA VAL A 754 3.38 10.85 15.63
C VAL A 754 2.98 12.21 16.19
N GLU A 755 3.19 13.29 15.43
CA GLU A 755 2.87 14.65 15.88
C GLU A 755 1.38 14.82 16.16
N GLN A 756 0.50 14.27 15.32
CA GLN A 756 -0.95 14.34 15.53
C GLN A 756 -1.40 13.62 16.80
N VAL A 757 -0.87 12.41 17.06
CA VAL A 757 -1.21 11.63 18.25
C VAL A 757 -0.62 12.26 19.50
N GLN A 758 0.61 12.77 19.43
CA GLN A 758 1.23 13.51 20.54
C GLN A 758 0.46 14.78 20.88
N ALA A 759 0.09 15.59 19.88
CA ALA A 759 -0.72 16.79 20.09
C ALA A 759 -2.08 16.46 20.71
N SER A 760 -2.73 15.39 20.24
CA SER A 760 -3.99 14.91 20.82
C SER A 760 -3.81 14.44 22.26
N TRP A 761 -2.68 13.77 22.56
CA TRP A 761 -2.35 13.27 23.90
C TRP A 761 -2.07 14.38 24.89
N GLU A 762 -1.32 15.41 24.47
CA GLU A 762 -1.08 16.61 25.26
C GLU A 762 -2.38 17.36 25.56
N GLN A 763 -3.24 17.53 24.56
CA GLN A 763 -4.57 18.12 24.75
C GLN A 763 -5.44 17.32 25.73
N TRP A 764 -5.38 15.99 25.68
CA TRP A 764 -6.11 15.14 26.62
C TRP A 764 -5.53 15.23 28.03
N ARG A 765 -4.19 15.26 28.17
CA ARG A 765 -3.52 15.36 29.49
C ARG A 765 -3.79 16.69 30.20
N GLN A 766 -4.11 17.75 29.44
CA GLN A 766 -4.49 19.06 29.97
C GLN A 766 -5.96 19.15 30.42
N LYS A 767 -6.82 18.21 30.00
CA LYS A 767 -8.22 18.10 30.44
C LYS A 767 -8.32 17.20 31.66
#